data_AF-A0A0A2FE35-F1
#
_entry.id   AF-A0A0A2FE35-F1
#
_cell.length_a   1.000
_cell.length_b   1.000
_cell.length_c   1.000
_cell.angle_alpha   90.00
_cell.angle_beta   90.00
_cell.angle_gamma   90.00
#
_symmetry.space_group_name_H-M   'P 1'
#
loop_
_entity.id
_entity.type
_entity.pdbx_description
1 polymer ?
#
loop_
_entity_poly.entity_id
_entity_poly.type
_entity_poly.pdbx_seq_one_letter_code
_entity_poly.pdbx_strand_id
1 'polypeptide(L)'
;MTKEAIEHRSGERIARFADIEVLSYRADLFGTLTPKQRMLCYHLSEAALRGRDITTIQNCRYNLWVRSLMEHIYIHLSQSEQTDDFALLEEYLFCIWFANGIHHHYSGAKFIARFSPEFLRDSLREARVELEPEEQVLLERVLYDADFLPKQTEQSGEEDIIKASSVNFYAPGITRSEAESHYKNLIEALPEKEKSYPPSFGLNTRLIRSTSGELKDEVCSTDGLYGPAIEAVVASLEAAIPYTENEEQATCIRLLCDYYRTGDVRLYDRFCIRWVENNRTRIDFINGFTEVYADPIGIHGSWEGLVHMQDEEAGRRTRIISEHAGWFEAHSPIDARFRKKNPRGISATVVNVLTIAGDSYPATPIGINLPNADWIRAEHGSKSVTIDNITDAYNHAARGTGLYEEFIPDEEVRRHVELHADLTDSLHTDLHECLGHGSGQLLPGVSGDALGEHASTLEETRADLFALYFLADPKMIELGLLTDPHAYKANYYKYMLNGLMTQLVRIKRGEVIEEAHMRNRALIARYVLEHAERPGAMSLVCQGGKTTLVIEDYEAVRTIIAGLLAEVQRIKSEGDYTAGKALVERYAVHVDPLLHEEVLTRYAKLDIAPYKGFVNPRLRPVYDSEGRLTDATIEYTEDYAEQMLRYSAEYGFLPADSPLLQEARRLRSHLRRAMDGVLSASMREKGLHYGINFGVTREHLLRLARTADASAPLADYLWRRDVRETKILATMIYPAEELTHERATRFLREADNVELREQLTANLLERMPEAMQSIIRWIESEATTPDMMTGALMLAARLFTRGIFPEDVPAEKLLAPAILYLSDEEQKAELRRASALLLKRYGRGSAERTKKVLCLLPESSQDTAPVLYELCEDIRFELDFYPKGE
;
A
#
# COMPACT_ATOMS: atom_id res chain seq x y z
N MET A 1 -14.39 -5.17 -44.55
CA MET A 1 -13.61 -6.33 -44.07
C MET A 1 -13.07 -5.96 -42.71
N THR A 2 -13.83 -6.26 -41.66
CA THR A 2 -13.37 -6.18 -40.28
C THR A 2 -12.25 -7.21 -40.11
N LYS A 3 -11.05 -6.79 -39.71
CA LYS A 3 -10.06 -7.70 -39.13
C LYS A 3 -10.78 -8.38 -37.96
N GLU A 4 -10.99 -9.70 -38.02
CA GLU A 4 -11.35 -10.44 -36.81
C GLU A 4 -10.26 -10.13 -35.78
N ALA A 5 -10.65 -9.53 -34.65
CA ALA A 5 -9.71 -9.26 -33.56
C ALA A 5 -9.20 -10.61 -33.04
N ILE A 6 -7.88 -10.75 -32.94
CA ILE A 6 -7.25 -11.97 -32.45
C ILE A 6 -7.47 -12.00 -30.93
N GLU A 7 -8.20 -13.00 -30.42
CA GLU A 7 -8.34 -13.20 -28.98
C GLU A 7 -7.08 -13.80 -28.36
N HIS A 8 -6.64 -13.25 -27.23
CA HIS A 8 -5.55 -13.78 -26.44
C HIS A 8 -5.90 -15.14 -25.83
N ARG A 9 -4.91 -16.03 -25.79
CA ARG A 9 -5.01 -17.36 -25.18
C ARG A 9 -4.74 -17.31 -23.68
N SER A 10 -5.08 -18.36 -22.93
CA SER A 10 -4.69 -18.47 -21.51
C SER A 10 -3.16 -18.50 -21.39
N GLY A 11 -2.59 -17.69 -20.51
CA GLY A 11 -1.14 -17.60 -20.30
C GLY A 11 -0.36 -16.92 -21.43
N GLU A 12 -1.02 -16.25 -22.38
CA GLU A 12 -0.33 -15.48 -23.40
C GLU A 12 0.35 -14.26 -22.80
N ARG A 13 1.60 -14.00 -23.17
CA ARG A 13 2.35 -12.84 -22.72
C ARG A 13 1.88 -11.58 -23.45
N ILE A 14 1.28 -10.66 -22.69
CA ILE A 14 0.74 -9.40 -23.18
C ILE A 14 1.77 -8.27 -23.10
N ALA A 15 2.52 -8.20 -22.00
CA ALA A 15 3.58 -7.20 -21.83
C ALA A 15 4.76 -7.75 -21.01
N ARG A 16 5.96 -7.21 -21.26
CA ARG A 16 7.19 -7.49 -20.49
C ARG A 16 7.93 -6.18 -20.28
N PHE A 17 8.19 -5.83 -19.03
CA PHE A 17 8.90 -4.61 -18.63
C PHE A 17 9.57 -4.85 -17.26
N ALA A 18 10.68 -4.16 -16.99
CA ALA A 18 11.45 -4.34 -15.74
C ALA A 18 11.62 -5.83 -15.34
N ASP A 19 11.15 -6.23 -14.17
CA ASP A 19 11.11 -7.60 -13.63
C ASP A 19 9.69 -8.22 -13.63
N ILE A 20 8.79 -7.64 -14.42
CA ILE A 20 7.37 -8.02 -14.50
C ILE A 20 7.01 -8.58 -15.88
N GLU A 21 6.15 -9.59 -15.89
CA GLU A 21 5.46 -10.10 -17.08
C GLU A 21 3.93 -10.05 -16.85
N VAL A 22 3.20 -9.44 -17.79
CA VAL A 22 1.74 -9.40 -17.75
C VAL A 22 1.18 -10.43 -18.72
N LEU A 23 0.33 -11.30 -18.21
CA LEU A 23 -0.28 -12.43 -18.90
C LEU A 23 -1.78 -12.20 -19.12
N SER A 24 -2.39 -12.93 -20.04
CA SER A 24 -3.85 -13.07 -20.12
C SER A 24 -4.31 -14.35 -19.40
N TYR A 25 -5.55 -14.34 -18.90
CA TYR A 25 -6.25 -15.55 -18.46
C TYR A 25 -7.59 -15.67 -19.17
N ARG A 26 -8.09 -16.91 -19.28
CA ARG A 26 -9.37 -17.21 -19.91
C ARG A 26 -10.42 -17.55 -18.86
N ALA A 27 -11.67 -17.18 -19.09
CA ALA A 27 -12.81 -17.64 -18.31
C ALA A 27 -13.76 -18.41 -19.23
N ASP A 28 -13.27 -19.49 -19.84
CA ASP A 28 -13.96 -20.20 -20.92
C ASP A 28 -15.31 -20.80 -20.49
N LEU A 29 -15.49 -21.07 -19.19
CA LEU A 29 -16.76 -21.54 -18.64
C LEU A 29 -17.86 -20.46 -18.64
N PHE A 30 -17.56 -19.19 -18.93
CA PHE A 30 -18.55 -18.08 -18.91
C PHE A 30 -19.71 -18.32 -19.89
N GLY A 31 -19.42 -18.94 -21.04
CA GLY A 31 -20.44 -19.31 -22.04
C GLY A 31 -21.47 -20.31 -21.53
N THR A 32 -21.17 -21.06 -20.47
CA THR A 32 -22.08 -22.06 -19.87
C THR A 32 -23.08 -21.45 -18.89
N LEU A 33 -22.92 -20.17 -18.53
CA LEU A 33 -23.85 -19.45 -17.67
C LEU A 33 -25.17 -19.16 -18.40
N THR A 34 -26.24 -18.94 -17.65
CA THR A 34 -27.49 -18.38 -18.20
C THR A 34 -27.34 -16.89 -18.52
N PRO A 35 -28.17 -16.29 -19.40
CA PRO A 35 -28.12 -14.84 -19.64
C PRO A 35 -28.28 -14.02 -18.36
N LYS A 36 -29.13 -14.46 -17.42
CA LYS A 36 -29.31 -13.82 -16.11
C LYS A 36 -28.00 -13.81 -15.31
N GLN A 37 -27.30 -14.94 -15.25
CA GLN A 37 -26.01 -15.08 -14.58
C GLN A 37 -24.91 -14.23 -15.26
N ARG A 38 -24.86 -14.16 -16.59
CA ARG A 38 -23.90 -13.30 -17.29
C ARG A 38 -24.11 -11.82 -17.01
N MET A 39 -25.37 -11.37 -16.94
CA MET A 39 -25.70 -10.00 -16.51
C MET A 39 -25.30 -9.75 -15.04
N LEU A 40 -25.47 -10.73 -14.15
CA LEU A 40 -24.98 -10.65 -12.77
C LEU A 40 -23.45 -10.46 -12.73
N CYS A 41 -22.70 -11.30 -13.46
CA CYS A 41 -21.25 -11.19 -13.58
C CYS A 41 -20.82 -9.81 -14.09
N TYR A 42 -21.49 -9.28 -15.12
CA TYR A 42 -21.20 -7.96 -15.66
C TYR A 42 -21.34 -6.86 -14.60
N HIS A 43 -22.46 -6.79 -13.89
CA HIS A 43 -22.69 -5.75 -12.88
C HIS A 43 -21.75 -5.87 -11.67
N LEU A 44 -21.44 -7.08 -11.21
CA LEU A 44 -20.46 -7.30 -10.15
C LEU A 44 -19.04 -6.92 -10.60
N SER A 45 -18.69 -7.19 -11.86
CA SER A 45 -17.38 -6.83 -12.43
C SER A 45 -17.24 -5.31 -12.57
N GLU A 46 -18.29 -4.63 -13.00
CA GLU A 46 -18.37 -3.17 -12.98
C GLU A 46 -18.21 -2.61 -11.56
N ALA A 47 -18.86 -3.21 -10.56
CA ALA A 47 -18.69 -2.82 -9.17
C ALA A 47 -17.25 -3.00 -8.68
N ALA A 48 -16.55 -4.05 -9.12
CA ALA A 48 -15.15 -4.27 -8.77
C ALA A 48 -14.23 -3.22 -9.43
N LEU A 49 -14.36 -2.97 -10.73
CA LEU A 49 -13.48 -2.03 -11.43
C LEU A 49 -13.61 -0.57 -10.93
N ARG A 50 -14.79 -0.19 -10.44
CA ARG A 50 -15.06 1.16 -9.89
C ARG A 50 -14.32 1.46 -8.59
N GLY A 51 -13.74 0.46 -7.92
CA GLY A 51 -12.90 0.65 -6.74
C GLY A 51 -11.41 0.88 -7.01
N ARG A 52 -10.94 0.78 -8.26
CA ARG A 52 -9.51 0.85 -8.64
C ARG A 52 -8.75 2.04 -8.02
N ASP A 53 -9.34 3.22 -8.05
CA ASP A 53 -8.69 4.43 -7.54
C ASP A 53 -8.52 4.42 -6.02
N ILE A 54 -9.37 3.68 -5.29
CA ILE A 54 -9.32 3.57 -3.82
C ILE A 54 -8.01 2.91 -3.40
N THR A 55 -7.68 1.74 -3.94
CA THR A 55 -6.41 1.05 -3.64
C THR A 55 -5.21 1.90 -4.05
N THR A 56 -5.30 2.55 -5.22
CA THR A 56 -4.21 3.42 -5.72
C THR A 56 -3.87 4.53 -4.72
N ILE A 57 -4.89 5.23 -4.17
CA ILE A 57 -4.67 6.31 -3.21
C ILE A 57 -4.40 5.82 -1.78
N GLN A 58 -4.82 4.60 -1.42
CA GLN A 58 -4.45 3.94 -0.15
C GLN A 58 -2.95 3.65 -0.12
N ASN A 59 -2.37 3.18 -1.23
CA ASN A 59 -0.95 2.82 -1.30
C ASN A 59 -0.01 4.02 -1.14
N CYS A 60 -0.40 5.19 -1.64
CA CYS A 60 0.26 6.46 -1.36
C CYS A 60 -0.58 7.64 -1.85
N ARG A 61 -0.63 8.73 -1.07
CA ARG A 61 -1.41 9.93 -1.41
C ARG A 61 -1.02 10.60 -2.74
N TYR A 62 0.19 10.36 -3.24
CA TYR A 62 0.71 10.94 -4.49
C TYR A 62 0.35 10.12 -5.75
N ASN A 63 -0.11 8.87 -5.59
CA ASN A 63 -0.19 7.92 -6.70
C ASN A 63 -1.15 8.35 -7.80
N LEU A 64 -2.36 8.81 -7.48
CA LEU A 64 -3.32 9.24 -8.51
C LEU A 64 -2.82 10.43 -9.33
N TRP A 65 -2.13 11.37 -8.67
CA TRP A 65 -1.54 12.53 -9.33
C TRP A 65 -0.40 12.13 -10.26
N VAL A 66 0.55 11.33 -9.77
CA VAL A 66 1.67 10.83 -10.59
C VAL A 66 1.17 10.00 -11.75
N ARG A 67 0.26 9.05 -11.51
CA ARG A 67 -0.34 8.21 -12.55
C ARG A 67 -0.99 9.06 -13.65
N SER A 68 -1.85 10.00 -13.27
CA SER A 68 -2.54 10.90 -14.21
C SER A 68 -1.58 11.72 -15.06
N LEU A 69 -0.52 12.28 -14.46
CA LEU A 69 0.50 13.03 -15.20
C LEU A 69 1.28 12.16 -16.19
N MET A 70 1.72 10.97 -15.75
CA MET A 70 2.46 10.04 -16.60
C MET A 70 1.58 9.52 -17.75
N GLU A 71 0.31 9.19 -17.47
CA GLU A 71 -0.68 8.80 -18.49
C GLU A 71 -0.89 9.90 -19.53
N HIS A 72 -1.04 11.16 -19.10
CA HIS A 72 -1.23 12.28 -20.00
C HIS A 72 -0.01 12.53 -20.89
N ILE A 73 1.20 12.44 -20.34
CA ILE A 73 2.45 12.50 -21.10
C ILE A 73 2.53 11.33 -22.09
N TYR A 74 2.26 10.10 -21.63
CA TYR A 74 2.32 8.89 -22.45
C TYR A 74 1.35 8.96 -23.64
N ILE A 75 0.08 9.31 -23.41
CA ILE A 75 -0.91 9.47 -24.47
C ILE A 75 -0.43 10.51 -25.50
N HIS A 76 0.11 11.64 -25.04
CA HIS A 76 0.57 12.70 -25.92
C HIS A 76 1.78 12.29 -26.78
N LEU A 77 2.77 11.66 -26.16
CA LEU A 77 4.07 11.35 -26.80
C LEU A 77 4.10 9.98 -27.50
N SER A 78 3.17 9.08 -27.23
CA SER A 78 3.06 7.76 -27.91
C SER A 78 2.94 7.86 -29.43
N GLN A 79 2.56 9.04 -29.95
CA GLN A 79 2.42 9.33 -31.38
C GLN A 79 3.65 10.02 -31.99
N SER A 80 4.65 10.35 -31.16
CA SER A 80 5.87 11.08 -31.53
C SER A 80 7.06 10.14 -31.73
N GLU A 81 8.21 10.69 -32.15
CA GLU A 81 9.47 9.93 -32.24
C GLU A 81 9.86 9.39 -30.86
N GLN A 82 10.14 8.09 -30.81
CA GLN A 82 10.40 7.35 -29.58
C GLN A 82 11.86 7.57 -29.15
N THR A 83 12.07 8.19 -28.00
CA THR A 83 13.39 8.44 -27.41
C THR A 83 13.68 7.45 -26.28
N ASP A 84 14.95 7.32 -25.89
CA ASP A 84 15.33 6.49 -24.74
C ASP A 84 14.64 6.95 -23.44
N ASP A 85 14.53 8.27 -23.24
CA ASP A 85 13.80 8.84 -22.09
C ASP A 85 12.30 8.51 -22.14
N PHE A 86 11.68 8.47 -23.33
CA PHE A 86 10.29 8.04 -23.46
C PHE A 86 10.12 6.57 -23.09
N ALA A 87 11.02 5.68 -23.54
CA ALA A 87 10.98 4.27 -23.17
C ALA A 87 11.13 4.06 -21.65
N LEU A 88 11.95 4.88 -20.98
CA LEU A 88 12.08 4.86 -19.52
C LEU A 88 10.83 5.40 -18.81
N LEU A 89 10.13 6.37 -19.39
CA LEU A 89 8.83 6.85 -18.88
C LEU A 89 7.74 5.79 -19.06
N GLU A 90 7.69 5.12 -20.22
CA GLU A 90 6.76 4.02 -20.49
C GLU A 90 6.96 2.88 -19.48
N GLU A 91 8.21 2.43 -19.29
CA GLU A 91 8.53 1.41 -18.28
C GLU A 91 8.10 1.85 -16.88
N TYR A 92 8.37 3.11 -16.48
CA TYR A 92 7.94 3.64 -15.19
C TYR A 92 6.41 3.65 -15.06
N LEU A 93 5.68 4.09 -16.09
CA LEU A 93 4.22 4.09 -16.11
C LEU A 93 3.66 2.67 -15.97
N PHE A 94 4.23 1.70 -16.68
CA PHE A 94 3.79 0.32 -16.62
C PHE A 94 4.05 -0.30 -15.24
N CYS A 95 5.18 0.03 -14.61
CA CYS A 95 5.47 -0.34 -13.22
C CYS A 95 4.45 0.24 -12.23
N ILE A 96 4.08 1.53 -12.35
CA ILE A 96 3.12 2.13 -11.40
C ILE A 96 1.67 1.67 -11.65
N TRP A 97 1.33 1.31 -12.88
CA TRP A 97 0.09 0.62 -13.20
C TRP A 97 0.05 -0.76 -12.55
N PHE A 98 1.15 -1.51 -12.63
CA PHE A 98 1.22 -2.87 -12.09
C PHE A 98 1.17 -2.89 -10.57
N ALA A 99 1.85 -1.95 -9.92
CA ALA A 99 1.93 -1.92 -8.47
C ALA A 99 0.82 -1.09 -7.80
N ASN A 100 -0.14 -0.57 -8.55
CA ASN A 100 -1.13 0.41 -8.07
C ASN A 100 -0.47 1.60 -7.32
N GLY A 101 0.71 2.04 -7.76
CA GLY A 101 1.46 3.10 -7.08
C GLY A 101 2.94 3.18 -7.41
N ILE A 102 3.63 4.16 -6.82
CA ILE A 102 5.06 4.44 -7.06
C ILE A 102 6.02 3.50 -6.33
N HIS A 103 5.52 2.43 -5.71
CA HIS A 103 6.32 1.47 -4.94
C HIS A 103 6.17 0.08 -5.55
N HIS A 104 7.22 -0.72 -5.49
CA HIS A 104 7.20 -2.08 -5.99
C HIS A 104 6.23 -2.95 -5.18
N HIS A 105 5.29 -3.60 -5.87
CA HIS A 105 4.21 -4.45 -5.34
C HIS A 105 4.62 -5.61 -4.42
N TYR A 106 5.92 -5.88 -4.23
CA TYR A 106 6.42 -7.02 -3.48
C TYR A 106 7.46 -6.57 -2.45
N SER A 107 8.50 -5.87 -2.90
CA SER A 107 9.53 -5.34 -1.98
C SER A 107 9.09 -4.09 -1.20
N GLY A 108 8.04 -3.41 -1.67
CA GLY A 108 7.58 -2.11 -1.15
C GLY A 108 8.53 -0.95 -1.47
N ALA A 109 9.66 -1.18 -2.14
CA ALA A 109 10.65 -0.14 -2.42
C ALA A 109 10.15 0.86 -3.47
N LYS A 110 10.46 2.14 -3.32
CA LYS A 110 10.05 3.17 -4.29
C LYS A 110 10.73 2.96 -5.66
N PHE A 111 9.97 3.11 -6.74
CA PHE A 111 10.51 3.24 -8.08
C PHE A 111 11.16 4.63 -8.26
N ILE A 112 12.40 4.67 -8.72
CA ILE A 112 13.09 5.92 -9.08
C ILE A 112 12.95 6.13 -10.58
N ALA A 113 12.44 7.29 -10.97
CA ALA A 113 12.35 7.66 -12.39
C ALA A 113 13.75 7.73 -13.00
N ARG A 114 13.92 7.07 -14.15
CA ARG A 114 15.21 6.99 -14.86
C ARG A 114 15.30 7.93 -16.08
N PHE A 115 14.16 8.45 -16.54
CA PHE A 115 14.12 9.50 -17.55
C PHE A 115 14.61 10.84 -16.95
N SER A 116 15.16 11.72 -17.78
CA SER A 116 15.75 12.97 -17.28
C SER A 116 14.71 13.98 -16.73
N PRO A 117 15.05 14.78 -15.69
CA PRO A 117 14.22 15.89 -15.23
C PRO A 117 13.93 16.93 -16.33
N GLU A 118 14.87 17.15 -17.24
CA GLU A 118 14.71 18.02 -18.41
C GLU A 118 13.62 17.46 -19.34
N PHE A 119 13.69 16.17 -19.69
CA PHE A 119 12.67 15.50 -20.48
C PHE A 119 11.29 15.59 -19.83
N LEU A 120 11.19 15.38 -18.51
CA LEU A 120 9.92 15.52 -17.79
C LEU A 120 9.32 16.93 -17.97
N ARG A 121 10.12 17.98 -17.76
CA ARG A 121 9.66 19.38 -17.87
C ARG A 121 9.23 19.74 -19.29
N ASP A 122 9.99 19.29 -20.30
CA ASP A 122 9.67 19.53 -21.70
C ASP A 122 8.42 18.76 -22.13
N SER A 123 8.28 17.50 -21.68
CA SER A 123 7.10 16.66 -21.93
C SER A 123 5.82 17.25 -21.32
N LEU A 124 5.89 17.74 -20.07
CA LEU A 124 4.77 18.42 -19.42
C LEU A 124 4.35 19.68 -20.21
N ARG A 125 5.32 20.46 -20.70
CA ARG A 125 5.06 21.65 -21.51
C ARG A 125 4.43 21.30 -22.84
N GLU A 126 4.94 20.27 -23.52
CA GLU A 126 4.42 19.81 -24.81
C GLU A 126 2.98 19.28 -24.67
N ALA A 127 2.74 18.48 -23.63
CA ALA A 127 1.43 17.96 -23.26
C ALA A 127 0.48 19.03 -22.66
N ARG A 128 0.92 20.29 -22.57
CA ARG A 128 0.17 21.45 -22.06
C ARG A 128 -0.35 21.28 -20.63
N VAL A 129 0.45 20.63 -19.78
CA VAL A 129 0.19 20.53 -18.35
C VAL A 129 0.86 21.71 -17.65
N GLU A 130 0.06 22.57 -17.03
CA GLU A 130 0.55 23.68 -16.21
C GLU A 130 0.56 23.27 -14.74
N LEU A 131 1.76 23.19 -14.16
CA LEU A 131 1.97 22.97 -12.74
C LEU A 131 2.37 24.27 -12.05
N GLU A 132 1.91 24.48 -10.83
CA GLU A 132 2.46 25.53 -9.98
C GLU A 132 3.94 25.20 -9.68
N PRO A 133 4.83 26.21 -9.51
CA PRO A 133 6.24 25.99 -9.18
C PRO A 133 6.47 25.03 -8.00
N GLU A 134 5.62 25.07 -6.96
CA GLU A 134 5.71 24.18 -5.80
C GLU A 134 5.27 22.75 -6.12
N GLU A 135 4.33 22.57 -7.07
CA GLU A 135 3.96 21.25 -7.57
C GLU A 135 5.09 20.65 -8.41
N GLN A 136 5.77 21.44 -9.24
CA GLN A 136 6.93 20.97 -10.00
C GLN A 136 8.04 20.46 -9.07
N VAL A 137 8.39 21.22 -8.03
CA VAL A 137 9.40 20.81 -7.04
C VAL A 137 8.97 19.53 -6.31
N LEU A 138 7.69 19.44 -5.94
CA LEU A 138 7.15 18.27 -5.26
C LEU A 138 7.14 17.03 -6.17
N LEU A 139 6.79 17.18 -7.45
CA LEU A 139 6.79 16.11 -8.43
C LEU A 139 8.20 15.56 -8.64
N GLU A 140 9.18 16.44 -8.85
CA GLU A 140 10.58 16.02 -9.01
C GLU A 140 11.10 15.31 -7.76
N ARG A 141 10.73 15.77 -6.56
CA ARG A 141 11.06 15.06 -5.32
C ARG A 141 10.42 13.67 -5.26
N VAL A 142 9.13 13.55 -5.58
CA VAL A 142 8.44 12.24 -5.60
C VAL A 142 9.14 11.26 -6.53
N LEU A 143 9.49 11.70 -7.74
CA LEU A 143 10.05 10.85 -8.80
C LEU A 143 11.54 10.50 -8.61
N TYR A 144 12.36 11.42 -8.08
CA TYR A 144 13.82 11.29 -8.12
C TYR A 144 14.52 11.22 -6.75
N ASP A 145 13.92 11.73 -5.67
CA ASP A 145 14.56 11.75 -4.35
C ASP A 145 14.38 10.40 -3.64
N ALA A 146 15.42 9.54 -3.64
CA ALA A 146 15.32 8.19 -3.09
C ALA A 146 14.98 8.14 -1.59
N ASP A 147 15.28 9.19 -0.83
CA ASP A 147 15.02 9.26 0.60
C ASP A 147 13.59 9.74 0.92
N PHE A 148 12.87 10.26 -0.08
CA PHE A 148 11.48 10.66 0.07
C PHE A 148 10.52 9.53 -0.30
N LEU A 149 9.72 9.08 0.67
CA LEU A 149 8.78 7.95 0.52
C LEU A 149 9.50 6.64 0.12
N PRO A 150 10.60 6.24 0.77
CA PRO A 150 11.48 5.17 0.28
C PRO A 150 10.78 3.80 0.25
N LYS A 151 9.76 3.60 1.09
CA LYS A 151 9.05 2.33 1.24
C LYS A 151 7.55 2.55 1.39
N GLN A 152 6.75 1.69 0.77
CA GLN A 152 5.29 1.67 0.91
C GLN A 152 4.92 1.35 2.36
N THR A 153 5.40 0.20 2.85
CA THR A 153 5.14 -0.31 4.20
C THR A 153 6.45 -0.76 4.82
N GLU A 154 6.81 -0.16 5.96
CA GLU A 154 7.91 -0.61 6.81
C GLU A 154 7.36 -1.50 7.93
N GLN A 155 8.01 -2.63 8.16
CA GLN A 155 7.61 -3.62 9.16
C GLN A 155 8.67 -3.77 10.27
N SER A 156 9.84 -3.14 10.12
CA SER A 156 10.94 -3.25 11.07
C SER A 156 11.83 -2.00 11.04
N GLY A 157 12.46 -1.66 12.17
CA GLY A 157 13.40 -0.54 12.25
C GLY A 157 13.41 0.12 13.62
N GLU A 158 14.33 1.07 13.80
CA GLU A 158 14.40 1.91 15.02
C GLU A 158 13.43 3.10 14.96
N GLU A 159 13.01 3.50 13.75
CA GLU A 159 12.02 4.56 13.55
C GLU A 159 10.58 4.04 13.73
N ASP A 160 9.65 4.97 13.98
CA ASP A 160 8.23 4.64 14.01
C ASP A 160 7.76 4.15 12.63
N ILE A 161 7.29 2.91 12.57
CA ILE A 161 6.92 2.24 11.31
C ILE A 161 5.75 2.90 10.57
N ILE A 162 4.85 3.62 11.26
CA ILE A 162 3.81 4.42 10.57
C ILE A 162 4.48 5.60 9.86
N LYS A 163 5.39 6.29 10.53
CA LYS A 163 6.14 7.42 9.94
C LYS A 163 7.05 6.97 8.79
N ALA A 164 7.66 5.79 8.89
CA ALA A 164 8.55 5.24 7.87
C ALA A 164 7.79 4.68 6.65
N SER A 165 6.47 4.51 6.74
CA SER A 165 5.61 3.98 5.67
C SER A 165 4.98 5.10 4.85
N SER A 166 4.83 4.88 3.53
CA SER A 166 4.23 5.82 2.59
C SER A 166 2.73 5.61 2.36
N VAL A 167 2.17 4.53 2.91
CA VAL A 167 0.71 4.25 2.87
C VAL A 167 -0.10 5.40 3.46
N ASN A 168 -1.29 5.58 2.92
CA ASN A 168 -2.18 6.69 3.23
C ASN A 168 -3.31 6.29 4.19
N PHE A 169 -3.07 5.28 5.03
CA PHE A 169 -4.00 4.87 6.10
C PHE A 169 -3.93 5.79 7.33
N TYR A 170 -2.84 6.54 7.48
CA TYR A 170 -2.61 7.46 8.58
C TYR A 170 -2.32 8.87 8.07
N ALA A 171 -2.95 9.88 8.67
CA ALA A 171 -2.56 11.25 8.43
C ALA A 171 -1.14 11.52 8.96
N PRO A 172 -0.38 12.45 8.34
CA PRO A 172 0.95 12.83 8.80
C PRO A 172 1.01 13.19 10.28
N GLY A 173 2.05 12.70 10.96
CA GLY A 173 2.30 13.01 12.38
C GLY A 173 1.51 12.14 13.37
N ILE A 174 0.79 11.12 12.91
CA ILE A 174 0.28 10.05 13.79
C ILE A 174 1.40 9.04 14.02
N THR A 175 1.58 8.66 15.29
CA THR A 175 2.56 7.64 15.69
C THR A 175 1.91 6.27 15.85
N ARG A 176 2.71 5.20 15.77
CA ARG A 176 2.29 3.83 16.07
C ARG A 176 1.59 3.72 17.41
N SER A 177 2.22 4.27 18.45
CA SER A 177 1.69 4.18 19.82
C SER A 177 0.32 4.84 19.96
N GLU A 178 0.10 5.95 19.26
CA GLU A 178 -1.19 6.66 19.24
C GLU A 178 -2.27 5.86 18.51
N ALA A 179 -1.95 5.28 17.34
CA ALA A 179 -2.87 4.45 16.57
C ALA A 179 -3.26 3.17 17.31
N GLU A 180 -2.29 2.40 17.83
CA GLU A 180 -2.56 1.19 18.60
C GLU A 180 -3.42 1.50 19.84
N SER A 181 -3.11 2.59 20.55
CA SER A 181 -3.90 3.02 21.71
C SER A 181 -5.32 3.42 21.32
N HIS A 182 -5.51 4.10 20.18
CA HIS A 182 -6.82 4.50 19.69
C HIS A 182 -7.75 3.29 19.48
N TYR A 183 -7.31 2.31 18.69
CA TYR A 183 -8.13 1.14 18.37
C TYR A 183 -8.32 0.21 19.57
N LYS A 184 -7.29 0.05 20.41
CA LYS A 184 -7.42 -0.68 21.68
C LYS A 184 -8.50 -0.06 22.56
N ASN A 185 -8.51 1.26 22.72
CA ASN A 185 -9.52 1.95 23.53
C ASN A 185 -10.94 1.79 22.96
N LEU A 186 -11.11 1.75 21.63
CA LEU A 186 -12.41 1.48 21.00
C LEU A 186 -12.93 0.08 21.35
N ILE A 187 -12.05 -0.93 21.33
CA ILE A 187 -12.40 -2.31 21.70
C ILE A 187 -12.70 -2.40 23.21
N GLU A 188 -11.88 -1.78 24.07
CA GLU A 188 -12.07 -1.79 25.52
C GLU A 188 -13.37 -1.09 25.96
N ALA A 189 -13.79 -0.07 25.21
CA ALA A 189 -15.04 0.67 25.43
C ALA A 189 -16.29 -0.10 24.99
N LEU A 190 -16.16 -1.24 24.30
CA LEU A 190 -17.31 -2.06 23.91
C LEU A 190 -18.06 -2.61 25.13
N PRO A 191 -19.39 -2.80 25.03
CA PRO A 191 -20.14 -3.61 25.99
C PRO A 191 -19.54 -5.02 26.08
N GLU A 192 -19.56 -5.63 27.27
CA GLU A 192 -18.90 -6.93 27.52
C GLU A 192 -19.35 -8.04 26.56
N LYS A 193 -20.62 -8.01 26.12
CA LYS A 193 -21.15 -8.96 25.14
C LYS A 193 -20.53 -8.79 23.74
N GLU A 194 -20.20 -7.55 23.35
CA GLU A 194 -19.57 -7.26 22.04
C GLU A 194 -18.07 -7.52 22.05
N LYS A 195 -17.41 -7.59 23.22
CA LYS A 195 -15.98 -7.93 23.28
C LYS A 195 -15.66 -9.36 22.83
N SER A 196 -16.63 -10.27 22.95
CA SER A 196 -16.51 -11.64 22.40
C SER A 196 -16.68 -11.68 20.87
N TYR A 197 -17.23 -10.61 20.29
CA TYR A 197 -17.56 -10.46 18.87
C TYR A 197 -17.13 -9.08 18.38
N PRO A 198 -15.84 -8.73 18.52
CA PRO A 198 -15.40 -7.36 18.29
C PRO A 198 -15.59 -7.03 16.80
N PRO A 199 -16.24 -5.89 16.47
CA PRO A 199 -16.23 -5.39 15.11
C PRO A 199 -14.81 -5.03 14.69
N SER A 200 -14.51 -5.14 13.39
CA SER A 200 -13.19 -4.83 12.82
C SER A 200 -12.95 -3.32 12.74
N PHE A 201 -12.82 -2.64 13.89
CA PHE A 201 -12.56 -1.20 13.95
C PHE A 201 -11.28 -0.83 13.19
N GLY A 202 -11.34 0.25 12.41
CA GLY A 202 -10.23 0.72 11.56
C GLY A 202 -10.19 0.10 10.16
N LEU A 203 -10.88 -1.02 9.92
CA LEU A 203 -10.80 -1.76 8.65
C LEU A 203 -11.08 -0.87 7.42
N ASN A 204 -12.01 0.07 7.51
CA ASN A 204 -12.44 0.93 6.40
C ASN A 204 -12.25 2.42 6.70
N THR A 205 -11.13 2.79 7.29
CA THR A 205 -10.89 4.18 7.72
C THR A 205 -9.49 4.65 7.34
N ARG A 206 -9.31 5.97 7.39
CA ARG A 206 -8.01 6.61 7.56
C ARG A 206 -7.99 7.28 8.92
N LEU A 207 -6.97 7.04 9.74
CA LEU A 207 -6.87 7.71 11.03
C LEU A 207 -6.37 9.15 10.82
N ILE A 208 -7.09 10.12 11.37
CA ILE A 208 -6.76 11.55 11.27
C ILE A 208 -6.69 12.19 12.65
N ARG A 209 -6.02 13.35 12.74
CA ARG A 209 -6.08 14.23 13.91
C ARG A 209 -7.04 15.39 13.65
N SER A 210 -8.05 15.52 14.49
CA SER A 210 -9.02 16.61 14.41
C SER A 210 -8.38 17.95 14.81
N THR A 211 -9.07 19.06 14.55
CA THR A 211 -8.62 20.39 14.98
C THR A 211 -8.63 20.58 16.50
N SER A 212 -9.36 19.75 17.26
CA SER A 212 -9.27 19.70 18.73
C SER A 212 -8.05 18.95 19.24
N GLY A 213 -7.35 18.20 18.36
CA GLY A 213 -6.18 17.38 18.68
C GLY A 213 -6.49 15.90 18.94
N GLU A 214 -7.77 15.53 18.92
CA GLU A 214 -8.24 14.15 19.11
C GLU A 214 -8.04 13.31 17.86
N LEU A 215 -7.71 12.03 18.04
CA LEU A 215 -7.66 11.06 16.95
C LEU A 215 -9.08 10.64 16.57
N LYS A 216 -9.34 10.55 15.27
CA LYS A 216 -10.65 10.20 14.72
C LYS A 216 -10.48 9.38 13.44
N ASP A 217 -11.33 8.38 13.28
CA ASP A 217 -11.50 7.70 12.00
C ASP A 217 -12.20 8.58 10.96
N GLU A 218 -11.54 8.80 9.84
CA GLU A 218 -12.15 9.27 8.61
C GLU A 218 -12.65 8.05 7.83
N VAL A 219 -13.95 7.79 7.92
CA VAL A 219 -14.56 6.54 7.44
C VAL A 219 -14.73 6.57 5.93
N CYS A 220 -14.39 5.45 5.27
CA CYS A 220 -14.67 5.20 3.87
C CYS A 220 -16.15 4.89 3.66
N SER A 221 -16.90 5.86 3.13
CA SER A 221 -18.33 5.73 2.84
C SER A 221 -18.77 6.69 1.74
N THR A 222 -20.02 6.58 1.25
CA THR A 222 -20.56 7.47 0.20
C THR A 222 -20.48 8.96 0.57
N ASP A 223 -20.68 9.29 1.85
CA ASP A 223 -20.60 10.67 2.37
C ASP A 223 -19.24 10.99 3.04
N GLY A 224 -18.30 10.05 2.98
CA GLY A 224 -17.03 10.07 3.70
C GLY A 224 -15.82 10.04 2.76
N LEU A 225 -14.74 9.40 3.25
CA LEU A 225 -13.53 9.20 2.48
C LEU A 225 -13.83 8.32 1.26
N TYR A 226 -13.30 8.72 0.09
CA TYR A 226 -13.52 8.05 -1.20
C TYR A 226 -14.98 8.01 -1.71
N GLY A 227 -15.87 8.85 -1.17
CA GLY A 227 -17.30 8.87 -1.49
C GLY A 227 -17.68 8.72 -2.97
N PRO A 228 -17.10 9.48 -3.91
CA PRO A 228 -17.43 9.36 -5.34
C PRO A 228 -17.19 7.98 -5.94
N ALA A 229 -16.09 7.30 -5.56
CA ALA A 229 -15.80 5.94 -6.03
C ALA A 229 -16.77 4.94 -5.37
N ILE A 230 -16.98 5.06 -4.06
CA ILE A 230 -17.88 4.18 -3.31
C ILE A 230 -19.33 4.30 -3.81
N GLU A 231 -19.80 5.51 -4.15
CA GLU A 231 -21.11 5.73 -4.75
C GLU A 231 -21.26 4.99 -6.09
N ALA A 232 -20.22 5.03 -6.93
CA ALA A 232 -20.19 4.31 -8.19
C ALA A 232 -20.18 2.77 -8.00
N VAL A 233 -19.45 2.27 -6.99
CA VAL A 233 -19.47 0.86 -6.58
C VAL A 233 -20.88 0.45 -6.15
N VAL A 234 -21.51 1.21 -5.23
CA VAL A 234 -22.87 0.96 -4.74
C VAL A 234 -23.88 0.93 -5.88
N ALA A 235 -23.82 1.87 -6.82
CA ALA A 235 -24.73 1.90 -7.96
C ALA A 235 -24.65 0.62 -8.82
N SER A 236 -23.45 0.06 -9.00
CA SER A 236 -23.25 -1.18 -9.76
C SER A 236 -23.68 -2.43 -8.98
N LEU A 237 -23.42 -2.45 -7.67
CA LEU A 237 -23.93 -3.49 -6.77
C LEU A 237 -25.45 -3.52 -6.77
N GLU A 238 -26.12 -2.37 -6.70
CA GLU A 238 -27.58 -2.30 -6.76
C GLU A 238 -28.13 -2.76 -8.12
N ALA A 239 -27.44 -2.43 -9.21
CA ALA A 239 -27.79 -2.91 -10.54
C ALA A 239 -27.65 -4.44 -10.69
N ALA A 240 -26.82 -5.09 -9.86
CA ALA A 240 -26.67 -6.54 -9.84
C ALA A 240 -27.85 -7.27 -9.17
N ILE A 241 -28.55 -6.63 -8.23
CA ILE A 241 -29.61 -7.25 -7.39
C ILE A 241 -30.67 -8.01 -8.21
N PRO A 242 -31.26 -7.46 -9.30
CA PRO A 242 -32.29 -8.16 -10.08
C PRO A 242 -31.81 -9.48 -10.71
N TYR A 243 -30.49 -9.62 -10.89
CA TYR A 243 -29.85 -10.75 -11.57
C TYR A 243 -29.32 -11.81 -10.61
N THR A 244 -29.46 -11.60 -9.30
CA THR A 244 -29.04 -12.55 -8.26
C THR A 244 -29.70 -13.92 -8.40
N GLU A 245 -28.95 -14.96 -8.01
CA GLU A 245 -29.34 -16.36 -8.13
C GLU A 245 -30.36 -16.78 -7.06
N ASN A 246 -30.31 -16.12 -5.89
CA ASN A 246 -31.23 -16.33 -4.77
C ASN A 246 -31.36 -15.06 -3.91
N GLU A 247 -32.37 -15.03 -3.03
CA GLU A 247 -32.65 -13.87 -2.18
C GLU A 247 -31.56 -13.64 -1.12
N GLU A 248 -30.87 -14.70 -0.68
CA GLU A 248 -29.73 -14.60 0.22
C GLU A 248 -28.58 -13.81 -0.43
N GLN A 249 -28.28 -14.04 -1.71
CA GLN A 249 -27.28 -13.28 -2.46
C GLN A 249 -27.71 -11.82 -2.64
N ALA A 250 -28.99 -11.57 -2.95
CA ALA A 250 -29.53 -10.21 -2.98
C ALA A 250 -29.40 -9.50 -1.62
N THR A 251 -29.64 -10.22 -0.53
CA THR A 251 -29.50 -9.71 0.84
C THR A 251 -28.05 -9.38 1.17
N CYS A 252 -27.09 -10.21 0.76
CA CYS A 252 -25.66 -9.93 0.91
C CYS A 252 -25.29 -8.62 0.20
N ILE A 253 -25.71 -8.45 -1.05
CA ILE A 253 -25.44 -7.22 -1.82
C ILE A 253 -26.06 -5.99 -1.14
N ARG A 254 -27.30 -6.08 -0.64
CA ARG A 254 -27.94 -4.97 0.08
C ARG A 254 -27.20 -4.59 1.37
N LEU A 255 -26.77 -5.58 2.16
CA LEU A 255 -25.97 -5.33 3.36
C LEU A 255 -24.64 -4.66 3.04
N LEU A 256 -23.99 -5.07 1.95
CA LEU A 256 -22.76 -4.45 1.49
C LEU A 256 -22.99 -3.00 1.03
N CYS A 257 -24.09 -2.71 0.32
CA CYS A 257 -24.48 -1.35 -0.02
C CYS A 257 -24.74 -0.48 1.22
N ASP A 258 -25.44 -1.02 2.23
CA ASP A 258 -25.70 -0.31 3.48
C ASP A 258 -24.40 -0.05 4.26
N TYR A 259 -23.47 -1.01 4.25
CA TYR A 259 -22.12 -0.82 4.78
C TYR A 259 -21.40 0.32 4.06
N TYR A 260 -21.39 0.35 2.73
CA TYR A 260 -20.74 1.43 1.99
C TYR A 260 -21.39 2.81 2.19
N ARG A 261 -22.69 2.87 2.42
CA ARG A 261 -23.39 4.12 2.72
C ARG A 261 -23.06 4.67 4.10
N THR A 262 -23.03 3.80 5.10
CA THR A 262 -22.92 4.19 6.51
C THR A 262 -21.49 4.16 7.03
N GLY A 263 -20.65 3.30 6.45
CA GLY A 263 -19.32 2.95 6.92
C GLY A 263 -19.29 2.09 8.19
N ASP A 264 -20.44 1.58 8.69
CA ASP A 264 -20.48 0.78 9.93
C ASP A 264 -19.99 -0.65 9.69
N VAL A 265 -18.81 -0.97 10.21
CA VAL A 265 -18.19 -2.31 10.13
C VAL A 265 -19.07 -3.44 10.68
N ARG A 266 -20.05 -3.15 11.54
CA ARG A 266 -21.04 -4.18 11.98
C ARG A 266 -21.96 -4.63 10.86
N LEU A 267 -22.23 -3.78 9.86
CA LEU A 267 -22.94 -4.19 8.64
C LEU A 267 -22.06 -5.08 7.78
N TYR A 268 -20.75 -4.82 7.74
CA TYR A 268 -19.79 -5.68 7.06
C TYR A 268 -19.72 -7.06 7.72
N ASP A 269 -19.67 -7.15 9.05
CA ASP A 269 -19.74 -8.42 9.77
C ASP A 269 -21.02 -9.20 9.42
N ARG A 270 -22.18 -8.51 9.37
CA ARG A 270 -23.45 -9.11 8.95
C ARG A 270 -23.42 -9.58 7.50
N PHE A 271 -22.82 -8.81 6.60
CA PHE A 271 -22.59 -9.21 5.22
C PHE A 271 -21.74 -10.49 5.18
N CYS A 272 -20.60 -10.52 5.87
CA CYS A 272 -19.69 -11.66 5.93
C CYS A 272 -20.39 -12.93 6.44
N ILE A 273 -21.18 -12.83 7.53
CA ILE A 273 -21.97 -13.96 8.05
C ILE A 273 -22.91 -14.50 6.98
N ARG A 274 -23.72 -13.62 6.35
CA ARG A 274 -24.68 -14.03 5.30
C ARG A 274 -23.98 -14.59 4.07
N TRP A 275 -22.84 -14.03 3.73
CA TRP A 275 -22.03 -14.45 2.61
C TRP A 275 -21.48 -15.86 2.83
N VAL A 276 -20.91 -16.15 4.00
CA VAL A 276 -20.44 -17.50 4.36
C VAL A 276 -21.59 -18.51 4.39
N GLU A 277 -22.73 -18.14 4.97
CA GLU A 277 -23.91 -19.02 5.07
C GLU A 277 -24.53 -19.35 3.70
N ASN A 278 -24.29 -18.52 2.67
CA ASN A 278 -24.80 -18.75 1.32
C ASN A 278 -23.87 -19.64 0.49
N ASN A 279 -24.18 -20.93 0.45
CA ASN A 279 -23.45 -21.95 -0.33
C ASN A 279 -24.21 -22.43 -1.58
N ARG A 280 -25.25 -21.70 -2.02
CA ARG A 280 -26.15 -22.10 -3.11
C ARG A 280 -26.05 -21.19 -4.33
N THR A 281 -24.93 -20.52 -4.50
CA THR A 281 -24.62 -19.64 -5.63
C THR A 281 -23.57 -20.27 -6.52
N ARG A 282 -23.71 -20.10 -7.84
CA ARG A 282 -22.66 -20.41 -8.80
C ARG A 282 -21.75 -19.21 -9.03
N ILE A 283 -22.27 -17.98 -8.91
CA ILE A 283 -21.50 -16.74 -9.01
C ILE A 283 -21.30 -16.19 -7.60
N ASP A 284 -20.07 -15.82 -7.29
CA ASP A 284 -19.75 -15.20 -6.01
C ASP A 284 -18.71 -14.09 -6.20
N PHE A 285 -18.54 -13.26 -5.17
CA PHE A 285 -17.70 -12.07 -5.27
C PHE A 285 -17.10 -11.63 -3.93
N ILE A 286 -15.98 -10.95 -4.03
CA ILE A 286 -15.35 -10.13 -2.98
C ILE A 286 -15.42 -8.68 -3.48
N ASN A 287 -15.84 -7.76 -2.63
CA ASN A 287 -15.87 -6.33 -2.92
C ASN A 287 -15.87 -5.59 -1.58
N GLY A 288 -14.73 -5.04 -1.16
CA GLY A 288 -14.57 -4.59 0.23
C GLY A 288 -13.17 -4.11 0.57
N PHE A 289 -13.06 -3.55 1.78
CA PHE A 289 -11.78 -3.40 2.47
C PHE A 289 -11.54 -4.72 3.21
N THR A 290 -10.52 -5.48 2.83
CA THR A 290 -10.45 -6.90 3.20
C THR A 290 -9.13 -7.27 3.86
N GLU A 291 -8.02 -7.16 3.14
CA GLU A 291 -6.71 -7.59 3.63
C GLU A 291 -5.92 -6.43 4.24
N VAL A 292 -5.23 -6.68 5.35
CA VAL A 292 -4.51 -5.64 6.13
C VAL A 292 -3.00 -5.65 5.90
N TYR A 293 -2.51 -6.36 4.87
CA TYR A 293 -1.07 -6.56 4.63
C TYR A 293 -0.30 -5.26 4.37
N ALA A 294 -0.95 -4.29 3.70
CA ALA A 294 -0.32 -3.01 3.38
C ALA A 294 -0.20 -2.08 4.59
N ASP A 295 -1.01 -2.29 5.64
CA ASP A 295 -0.93 -1.49 6.86
C ASP A 295 0.27 -1.94 7.72
N PRO A 296 1.22 -1.04 8.06
CA PRO A 296 2.36 -1.37 8.91
C PRO A 296 1.99 -1.95 10.29
N ILE A 297 0.79 -1.70 10.82
CA ILE A 297 0.32 -2.30 12.09
C ILE A 297 -0.86 -3.25 11.92
N GLY A 298 -1.29 -3.54 10.68
CA GLY A 298 -2.27 -4.58 10.37
C GLY A 298 -3.71 -4.32 10.85
N ILE A 299 -4.20 -3.09 10.74
CA ILE A 299 -5.57 -2.69 11.15
C ILE A 299 -6.43 -2.31 9.95
N HIS A 300 -5.92 -1.47 9.05
CA HIS A 300 -6.65 -0.93 7.91
C HIS A 300 -6.62 -1.89 6.72
N GLY A 301 -7.78 -2.11 6.11
CA GLY A 301 -7.92 -2.97 4.94
C GLY A 301 -7.63 -2.23 3.63
N SER A 302 -6.80 -2.82 2.79
CA SER A 302 -6.75 -2.49 1.37
C SER A 302 -8.09 -2.80 0.70
N TRP A 303 -8.53 -1.94 -0.22
CA TRP A 303 -9.71 -2.21 -1.03
C TRP A 303 -9.37 -3.24 -2.12
N GLU A 304 -10.21 -4.26 -2.27
CA GLU A 304 -10.11 -5.25 -3.33
C GLU A 304 -11.46 -5.67 -3.90
N GLY A 305 -11.42 -6.19 -5.12
CA GLY A 305 -12.58 -6.72 -5.81
C GLY A 305 -12.22 -7.98 -6.59
N LEU A 306 -13.06 -9.00 -6.51
CA LEU A 306 -12.89 -10.23 -7.26
C LEU A 306 -14.24 -10.83 -7.57
N VAL A 307 -14.51 -11.14 -8.84
CA VAL A 307 -15.76 -11.78 -9.28
C VAL A 307 -15.41 -13.12 -9.88
N HIS A 308 -16.06 -14.17 -9.39
CA HIS A 308 -15.75 -15.52 -9.82
C HIS A 308 -17.01 -16.37 -9.98
N MET A 309 -16.87 -17.45 -10.74
CA MET A 309 -17.89 -18.48 -10.88
C MET A 309 -17.33 -19.84 -10.44
N GLN A 310 -18.16 -20.66 -9.82
CA GLN A 310 -17.80 -22.03 -9.51
C GLN A 310 -17.58 -22.83 -10.78
N ASP A 311 -16.53 -23.64 -10.76
CA ASP A 311 -16.29 -24.67 -11.76
C ASP A 311 -17.10 -25.92 -11.39
N GLU A 312 -18.12 -26.23 -12.18
CA GLU A 312 -19.00 -27.38 -11.93
C GLU A 312 -18.27 -28.72 -12.13
N GLU A 313 -17.27 -28.79 -13.01
CA GLU A 313 -16.49 -30.00 -13.25
C GLU A 313 -15.53 -30.24 -12.10
N ALA A 314 -14.80 -29.21 -11.67
CA ALA A 314 -13.99 -29.29 -10.47
C ALA A 314 -14.83 -29.61 -9.23
N GLY A 315 -15.99 -28.96 -9.09
CA GLY A 315 -16.99 -29.29 -8.07
C GLY A 315 -17.49 -30.73 -8.15
N ARG A 316 -17.55 -31.35 -9.33
CA ARG A 316 -17.85 -32.78 -9.48
C ARG A 316 -16.68 -33.63 -8.95
N ARG A 317 -15.44 -33.30 -9.29
CA ARG A 317 -14.24 -34.01 -8.81
C ARG A 317 -14.13 -33.95 -7.28
N THR A 318 -14.21 -32.76 -6.70
CA THR A 318 -14.12 -32.54 -5.24
C THR A 318 -15.25 -33.22 -4.47
N ARG A 319 -16.48 -33.25 -5.01
CA ARG A 319 -17.60 -34.03 -4.43
C ARG A 319 -17.33 -35.52 -4.42
N ILE A 320 -16.87 -36.10 -5.53
CA ILE A 320 -16.53 -37.52 -5.61
C ILE A 320 -15.45 -37.87 -4.57
N ILE A 321 -14.40 -37.03 -4.47
CA ILE A 321 -13.33 -37.18 -3.49
C ILE A 321 -13.89 -37.12 -2.06
N SER A 322 -14.71 -36.11 -1.76
CA SER A 322 -15.30 -35.87 -0.43
C SER A 322 -16.26 -36.98 0.02
N GLU A 323 -17.11 -37.48 -0.88
CA GLU A 323 -18.02 -38.60 -0.61
C GLU A 323 -17.27 -39.89 -0.26
N HIS A 324 -16.05 -40.04 -0.77
CA HIS A 324 -15.18 -41.19 -0.52
C HIS A 324 -14.17 -40.96 0.61
N ALA A 325 -14.27 -39.87 1.39
CA ALA A 325 -13.37 -39.57 2.51
C ALA A 325 -13.17 -40.76 3.47
N GLY A 326 -14.23 -41.52 3.75
CA GLY A 326 -14.18 -42.73 4.57
C GLY A 326 -13.27 -43.82 4.00
N TRP A 327 -13.26 -43.98 2.67
CA TRP A 327 -12.37 -44.93 2.01
C TRP A 327 -10.92 -44.46 2.10
N PHE A 328 -10.65 -43.18 1.79
CA PHE A 328 -9.30 -42.63 1.83
C PHE A 328 -8.70 -42.70 3.26
N GLU A 329 -9.44 -42.30 4.30
CA GLU A 329 -8.97 -42.40 5.68
C GLU A 329 -8.67 -43.86 6.08
N ALA A 330 -9.52 -44.81 5.67
CA ALA A 330 -9.34 -46.23 5.98
C ALA A 330 -8.14 -46.88 5.27
N HIS A 331 -7.78 -46.38 4.09
CA HIS A 331 -6.65 -46.88 3.28
C HIS A 331 -5.40 -46.00 3.37
N SER A 332 -5.42 -44.98 4.23
CA SER A 332 -4.26 -44.14 4.51
C SER A 332 -3.13 -44.97 5.14
N PRO A 333 -1.86 -44.72 4.77
CA PRO A 333 -0.72 -45.48 5.29
C PRO A 333 -0.38 -45.12 6.75
N ILE A 334 -1.08 -44.14 7.34
CA ILE A 334 -0.89 -43.71 8.73
C ILE A 334 -1.34 -44.79 9.73
N ASP A 335 -0.77 -44.75 10.93
CA ASP A 335 -1.15 -45.62 12.05
C ASP A 335 -2.66 -45.51 12.34
N ALA A 336 -3.32 -46.64 12.56
CA ALA A 336 -4.76 -46.72 12.82
C ALA A 336 -5.21 -45.90 14.04
N ARG A 337 -4.33 -45.66 15.02
CA ARG A 337 -4.61 -44.80 16.19
C ARG A 337 -4.91 -43.35 15.79
N PHE A 338 -4.30 -42.88 14.71
CA PHE A 338 -4.43 -41.51 14.22
C PHE A 338 -5.55 -41.36 13.19
N ARG A 339 -6.25 -42.43 12.80
CA ARG A 339 -7.34 -42.34 11.83
C ARG A 339 -8.64 -41.85 12.49
N LYS A 340 -9.34 -40.94 11.83
CA LYS A 340 -10.68 -40.50 12.24
C LYS A 340 -11.68 -41.65 12.12
N LYS A 341 -12.55 -41.80 13.12
CA LYS A 341 -13.65 -42.78 13.07
C LYS A 341 -14.74 -42.42 12.04
N ASN A 342 -15.02 -41.12 11.91
CA ASN A 342 -16.03 -40.58 11.01
C ASN A 342 -15.42 -39.39 10.23
N PRO A 343 -14.50 -39.65 9.28
CA PRO A 343 -13.94 -38.59 8.45
C PRO A 343 -15.08 -37.98 7.61
N ARG A 344 -15.02 -36.67 7.42
CA ARG A 344 -15.89 -35.94 6.50
C ARG A 344 -14.99 -35.20 5.54
N GLY A 345 -15.21 -35.39 4.25
CA GLY A 345 -14.56 -34.55 3.25
C GLY A 345 -15.10 -33.13 3.35
N ILE A 346 -14.22 -32.16 3.18
CA ILE A 346 -14.59 -30.76 3.01
C ILE A 346 -14.69 -30.53 1.51
N SER A 347 -15.79 -29.96 1.03
CA SER A 347 -15.87 -29.57 -0.37
C SER A 347 -15.11 -28.26 -0.54
N ALA A 348 -13.87 -28.32 -1.04
CA ALA A 348 -13.16 -27.13 -1.48
C ALA A 348 -13.88 -26.54 -2.71
N THR A 349 -13.99 -25.22 -2.79
CA THR A 349 -14.66 -24.55 -3.91
C THR A 349 -13.63 -24.11 -4.93
N VAL A 350 -13.60 -24.79 -6.08
CA VAL A 350 -12.75 -24.39 -7.21
C VAL A 350 -13.52 -23.42 -8.09
N VAL A 351 -12.87 -22.32 -8.48
CA VAL A 351 -13.52 -21.19 -9.15
C VAL A 351 -12.71 -20.71 -10.35
N ASN A 352 -13.42 -20.10 -11.30
CA ASN A 352 -12.84 -19.35 -12.41
C ASN A 352 -13.12 -17.88 -12.19
N VAL A 353 -12.06 -17.07 -12.09
CA VAL A 353 -12.20 -15.62 -11.93
C VAL A 353 -12.57 -14.97 -13.27
N LEU A 354 -13.43 -13.97 -13.21
CA LEU A 354 -13.94 -13.19 -14.34
C LEU A 354 -13.33 -11.79 -14.36
N THR A 355 -13.18 -11.19 -13.18
CA THR A 355 -12.60 -9.85 -13.03
C THR A 355 -11.90 -9.76 -11.69
N ILE A 356 -10.74 -9.14 -11.71
CA ILE A 356 -9.92 -8.87 -10.54
C ILE A 356 -9.68 -7.36 -10.48
N ALA A 357 -9.73 -6.77 -9.28
CA ALA A 357 -9.60 -5.34 -9.05
C ALA A 357 -8.96 -5.04 -7.69
N GLY A 358 -8.47 -3.80 -7.55
CA GLY A 358 -7.86 -3.32 -6.31
C GLY A 358 -6.57 -4.06 -5.97
N ASP A 359 -6.39 -4.42 -4.69
CA ASP A 359 -5.14 -5.04 -4.20
C ASP A 359 -4.87 -6.43 -4.80
N SER A 360 -5.90 -7.05 -5.39
CA SER A 360 -5.79 -8.31 -6.10
C SER A 360 -5.38 -8.16 -7.59
N TYR A 361 -5.31 -6.95 -8.16
CA TYR A 361 -5.01 -6.72 -9.59
C TYR A 361 -3.84 -5.75 -9.80
N PRO A 362 -2.91 -6.01 -10.74
CA PRO A 362 -2.84 -7.16 -11.65
C PRO A 362 -2.17 -8.40 -11.04
N ALA A 363 -1.43 -8.23 -9.95
CA ALA A 363 -0.82 -9.34 -9.20
C ALA A 363 -1.88 -9.95 -8.28
N THR A 364 -2.29 -11.18 -8.57
CA THR A 364 -3.46 -11.81 -7.93
C THR A 364 -3.08 -13.07 -7.14
N PRO A 365 -3.77 -13.38 -6.03
CA PRO A 365 -3.61 -14.66 -5.35
C PRO A 365 -4.14 -15.82 -6.21
N ILE A 366 -3.68 -17.04 -5.91
CA ILE A 366 -4.19 -18.28 -6.53
C ILE A 366 -5.25 -18.98 -5.67
N GLY A 367 -5.44 -18.50 -4.44
CA GLY A 367 -6.45 -19.00 -3.50
C GLY A 367 -6.74 -17.97 -2.41
N ILE A 368 -7.95 -18.02 -1.86
CA ILE A 368 -8.47 -17.03 -0.91
C ILE A 368 -9.22 -17.75 0.21
N ASN A 369 -9.14 -17.25 1.44
CA ASN A 369 -9.90 -17.79 2.58
C ASN A 369 -10.48 -16.64 3.41
N LEU A 370 -11.80 -16.46 3.35
CA LEU A 370 -12.50 -15.32 3.94
C LEU A 370 -13.75 -15.75 4.70
N PRO A 371 -14.28 -14.91 5.62
CA PRO A 371 -13.79 -13.58 6.03
C PRO A 371 -12.60 -13.66 7.01
N ASN A 372 -11.94 -12.53 7.25
CA ASN A 372 -10.78 -12.43 8.15
C ASN A 372 -11.14 -12.44 9.65
N ALA A 373 -12.35 -12.03 10.03
CA ALA A 373 -12.74 -11.98 11.45
C ALA A 373 -12.81 -13.37 12.10
N ASP A 374 -11.89 -13.66 13.02
CA ASP A 374 -11.72 -14.97 13.65
C ASP A 374 -13.00 -15.51 14.30
N TRP A 375 -13.78 -14.64 14.96
CA TRP A 375 -15.02 -15.05 15.61
C TRP A 375 -16.09 -15.47 14.60
N ILE A 376 -16.16 -14.83 13.43
CA ILE A 376 -17.07 -15.24 12.36
C ILE A 376 -16.63 -16.60 11.82
N ARG A 377 -15.33 -16.80 11.59
CA ARG A 377 -14.77 -18.08 11.15
C ARG A 377 -15.09 -19.20 12.14
N ALA A 378 -14.96 -18.92 13.43
CA ALA A 378 -15.21 -19.89 14.49
C ALA A 378 -16.70 -20.27 14.64
N GLU A 379 -17.62 -19.31 14.52
CA GLU A 379 -19.06 -19.56 14.75
C GLU A 379 -19.86 -19.88 13.48
N HIS A 380 -19.52 -19.27 12.35
CA HIS A 380 -20.27 -19.37 11.09
C HIS A 380 -19.49 -20.10 9.98
N GLY A 381 -18.17 -20.24 10.12
CA GLY A 381 -17.29 -20.87 9.13
C GLY A 381 -16.59 -19.86 8.21
N SER A 382 -15.90 -20.37 7.20
CA SER A 382 -15.24 -19.57 6.17
C SER A 382 -15.44 -20.18 4.79
N LYS A 383 -15.22 -19.39 3.74
CA LYS A 383 -15.14 -19.84 2.35
C LYS A 383 -13.68 -19.83 1.92
N SER A 384 -13.16 -21.00 1.60
CA SER A 384 -11.87 -21.15 0.94
C SER A 384 -12.10 -21.50 -0.53
N VAL A 385 -11.47 -20.71 -1.41
CA VAL A 385 -11.58 -20.85 -2.86
C VAL A 385 -10.21 -20.99 -3.50
N THR A 386 -10.13 -21.83 -4.53
CA THR A 386 -8.94 -22.00 -5.38
C THR A 386 -9.26 -21.47 -6.77
N ILE A 387 -8.40 -20.59 -7.30
CA ILE A 387 -8.61 -19.91 -8.57
C ILE A 387 -7.89 -20.68 -9.69
N ASP A 388 -8.66 -21.52 -10.37
CA ASP A 388 -8.12 -22.51 -11.31
C ASP A 388 -7.60 -21.85 -12.59
N ASN A 389 -8.38 -20.95 -13.19
CA ASN A 389 -8.01 -20.34 -14.46
C ASN A 389 -6.80 -19.38 -14.41
N ILE A 390 -6.48 -18.85 -13.22
CA ILE A 390 -5.22 -18.12 -13.00
C ILE A 390 -4.05 -19.11 -12.89
N THR A 391 -4.22 -20.20 -12.15
CA THR A 391 -3.23 -21.27 -12.03
C THR A 391 -2.95 -21.91 -13.40
N ASP A 392 -3.99 -22.13 -14.19
CA ASP A 392 -3.92 -22.56 -15.59
C ASP A 392 -3.14 -21.58 -16.47
N ALA A 393 -3.43 -20.28 -16.38
CA ALA A 393 -2.69 -19.26 -17.12
C ALA A 393 -1.20 -19.23 -16.75
N TYR A 394 -0.84 -19.42 -15.47
CA TYR A 394 0.55 -19.59 -15.04
C TYR A 394 1.20 -20.83 -15.67
N ASN A 395 0.51 -21.97 -15.66
CA ASN A 395 0.99 -23.22 -16.24
C ASN A 395 1.19 -23.08 -17.76
N HIS A 396 0.23 -22.46 -18.46
CA HIS A 396 0.34 -22.19 -19.89
C HIS A 396 1.47 -21.23 -20.22
N ALA A 397 1.64 -20.15 -19.45
CA ALA A 397 2.73 -19.21 -19.64
C ALA A 397 4.11 -19.83 -19.38
N ALA A 398 4.20 -20.90 -18.57
CA ALA A 398 5.44 -21.63 -18.39
C ALA A 398 5.77 -22.56 -19.57
N ARG A 399 4.77 -23.03 -20.32
CA ARG A 399 4.95 -23.88 -21.51
C ARG A 399 5.60 -23.08 -22.64
N GLY A 400 6.60 -23.65 -23.29
CA GLY A 400 7.31 -23.00 -24.41
C GLY A 400 8.28 -21.89 -24.02
N THR A 401 8.48 -21.62 -22.72
CA THR A 401 9.54 -20.72 -22.21
C THR A 401 10.94 -21.35 -22.28
N GLY A 402 11.04 -22.62 -22.67
CA GLY A 402 12.27 -23.39 -22.54
C GLY A 402 12.48 -23.96 -21.13
N LEU A 403 11.63 -23.65 -20.14
CA LEU A 403 11.79 -24.13 -18.76
C LEU A 403 11.76 -25.67 -18.68
N TYR A 404 10.77 -26.30 -19.31
CA TYR A 404 10.70 -27.76 -19.31
C TYR A 404 11.81 -28.37 -20.17
N GLU A 405 12.19 -27.75 -21.28
CA GLU A 405 13.31 -28.20 -22.10
C GLU A 405 14.65 -28.11 -21.36
N GLU A 406 14.84 -27.08 -20.54
CA GLU A 406 16.06 -26.84 -19.78
C GLU A 406 16.18 -27.76 -18.56
N PHE A 407 15.08 -28.05 -17.86
CA PHE A 407 15.09 -28.83 -16.60
C PHE A 407 14.56 -30.26 -16.75
N ILE A 408 13.92 -30.60 -17.86
CA ILE A 408 13.40 -31.93 -18.24
C ILE A 408 13.96 -32.28 -19.63
N PRO A 409 15.25 -32.66 -19.72
CA PRO A 409 15.90 -32.89 -21.00
C PRO A 409 15.40 -34.16 -21.71
N ASP A 410 14.89 -35.14 -20.94
CA ASP A 410 14.27 -36.34 -21.50
C ASP A 410 12.93 -35.97 -22.17
N GLU A 411 12.87 -36.14 -23.48
CA GLU A 411 11.72 -35.76 -24.31
C GLU A 411 10.46 -36.58 -24.01
N GLU A 412 10.60 -37.86 -23.66
CA GLU A 412 9.46 -38.72 -23.35
C GLU A 412 8.86 -38.33 -21.99
N VAL A 413 9.71 -38.07 -20.99
CA VAL A 413 9.27 -37.55 -19.68
C VAL A 413 8.62 -36.18 -19.84
N ARG A 414 9.22 -35.28 -20.62
CA ARG A 414 8.68 -33.94 -20.88
C ARG A 414 7.31 -34.01 -21.55
N ARG A 415 7.15 -34.82 -22.60
CA ARG A 415 5.86 -35.01 -23.28
C ARG A 415 4.80 -35.58 -22.33
N HIS A 416 5.18 -36.50 -21.45
CA HIS A 416 4.29 -37.06 -20.43
C HIS A 416 3.82 -36.00 -19.43
N VAL A 417 4.75 -35.15 -18.96
CA VAL A 417 4.43 -34.01 -18.09
C VAL A 417 3.47 -33.05 -18.80
N GLU A 418 3.77 -32.65 -20.03
CA GLU A 418 2.91 -31.73 -20.80
C GLU A 418 1.50 -32.28 -21.06
N LEU A 419 1.37 -33.61 -21.22
CA LEU A 419 0.09 -34.25 -21.48
C LEU A 419 -0.81 -34.37 -20.24
N HIS A 420 -0.22 -34.60 -19.06
CA HIS A 420 -0.98 -34.98 -17.87
C HIS A 420 -0.91 -34.00 -16.70
N ALA A 421 0.09 -33.11 -16.65
CA ALA A 421 0.34 -32.28 -15.47
C ALA A 421 -0.86 -31.45 -15.05
N ASP A 422 -1.57 -30.79 -15.98
CA ASP A 422 -2.70 -29.90 -15.63
C ASP A 422 -3.76 -30.65 -14.82
N LEU A 423 -4.26 -31.78 -15.34
CA LEU A 423 -5.28 -32.57 -14.63
C LEU A 423 -4.74 -33.13 -13.32
N THR A 424 -3.51 -33.64 -13.30
CA THR A 424 -2.95 -34.25 -12.10
C THR A 424 -2.61 -33.24 -11.01
N ASP A 425 -2.26 -32.01 -11.39
CA ASP A 425 -2.02 -30.90 -10.47
C ASP A 425 -3.34 -30.41 -9.86
N SER A 426 -4.40 -30.24 -10.68
CA SER A 426 -5.73 -29.93 -10.15
C SER A 426 -6.23 -31.02 -9.20
N LEU A 427 -6.05 -32.30 -9.54
CA LEU A 427 -6.44 -33.41 -8.66
C LEU A 427 -5.59 -33.52 -7.39
N HIS A 428 -4.30 -33.22 -7.47
CA HIS A 428 -3.43 -33.10 -6.31
C HIS A 428 -3.97 -32.04 -5.35
N THR A 429 -4.27 -30.84 -5.87
CA THR A 429 -4.89 -29.76 -5.08
C THR A 429 -6.26 -30.17 -4.53
N ASP A 430 -7.12 -30.79 -5.34
CA ASP A 430 -8.43 -31.28 -4.90
C ASP A 430 -8.27 -32.26 -3.70
N LEU A 431 -7.31 -33.18 -3.74
CA LEU A 431 -7.01 -34.12 -2.64
C LEU A 431 -6.42 -33.41 -1.42
N HIS A 432 -5.49 -32.47 -1.63
CA HIS A 432 -4.85 -31.68 -0.58
C HIS A 432 -5.91 -30.91 0.24
N GLU A 433 -6.75 -30.15 -0.45
CA GLU A 433 -7.74 -29.26 0.17
C GLU A 433 -8.92 -30.04 0.76
N CYS A 434 -9.48 -31.00 0.01
CA CYS A 434 -10.72 -31.65 0.44
C CYS A 434 -10.49 -32.67 1.57
N LEU A 435 -9.34 -33.34 1.56
CA LEU A 435 -9.06 -34.49 2.44
C LEU A 435 -7.71 -34.39 3.16
N GLY A 436 -6.68 -33.78 2.55
CA GLY A 436 -5.35 -33.64 3.13
C GLY A 436 -5.42 -33.00 4.51
N HIS A 437 -5.83 -31.74 4.61
CA HIS A 437 -6.02 -31.04 5.90
C HIS A 437 -7.06 -31.72 6.80
N GLY A 438 -8.11 -32.29 6.21
CA GLY A 438 -9.23 -32.92 6.92
C GLY A 438 -8.95 -34.32 7.48
N SER A 439 -7.87 -34.99 7.09
CA SER A 439 -7.54 -36.37 7.48
C SER A 439 -6.74 -36.45 8.79
N GLY A 440 -6.81 -37.60 9.46
CA GLY A 440 -6.05 -37.86 10.69
C GLY A 440 -6.55 -37.10 11.93
N GLN A 441 -6.17 -37.56 13.12
CA GLN A 441 -6.59 -36.97 14.40
C GLN A 441 -5.44 -36.91 15.41
N LEU A 442 -5.47 -35.91 16.27
CA LEU A 442 -4.57 -35.81 17.42
C LEU A 442 -4.91 -36.86 18.48
N LEU A 443 -3.92 -37.30 19.25
CA LEU A 443 -4.18 -38.07 20.45
C LEU A 443 -4.84 -37.20 21.53
N PRO A 444 -5.68 -37.79 22.40
CA PRO A 444 -6.27 -37.04 23.52
C PRO A 444 -5.19 -36.36 24.38
N GLY A 445 -5.35 -35.06 24.60
CA GLY A 445 -4.44 -34.25 25.44
C GLY A 445 -3.27 -33.60 24.70
N VAL A 446 -3.11 -33.83 23.40
CA VAL A 446 -2.13 -33.13 22.56
C VAL A 446 -2.70 -31.79 22.10
N SER A 447 -1.94 -30.70 22.30
CA SER A 447 -2.32 -29.36 21.84
C SER A 447 -2.23 -29.26 20.31
N GLY A 448 -3.16 -28.52 19.69
CA GLY A 448 -3.07 -28.17 18.27
C GLY A 448 -1.81 -27.38 17.92
N ASP A 449 -1.30 -26.60 18.89
CA ASP A 449 -0.13 -25.74 18.72
C ASP A 449 1.18 -26.40 19.19
N ALA A 450 1.16 -27.72 19.44
CA ALA A 450 2.32 -28.43 20.02
C ALA A 450 3.58 -28.37 19.15
N LEU A 451 3.46 -28.05 17.86
CA LEU A 451 4.57 -27.98 16.91
C LEU A 451 5.16 -26.56 16.75
N GLY A 452 4.61 -25.55 17.43
CA GLY A 452 5.15 -24.18 17.45
C GLY A 452 5.36 -23.61 16.05
N GLU A 453 6.54 -23.05 15.82
CA GLU A 453 6.97 -22.42 14.57
C GLU A 453 7.02 -23.37 13.35
N HIS A 454 6.98 -24.68 13.57
CA HIS A 454 7.01 -25.68 12.52
C HIS A 454 5.60 -26.18 12.14
N ALA A 455 4.56 -25.73 12.83
CA ALA A 455 3.19 -26.22 12.66
C ALA A 455 2.70 -26.06 11.22
N SER A 456 2.81 -24.87 10.63
CA SER A 456 2.34 -24.62 9.26
C SER A 456 3.10 -25.47 8.23
N THR A 457 4.43 -25.49 8.27
CA THR A 457 5.23 -26.31 7.35
C THR A 457 4.90 -27.79 7.44
N LEU A 458 4.76 -28.34 8.65
CA LEU A 458 4.45 -29.76 8.85
C LEU A 458 3.00 -30.09 8.48
N GLU A 459 2.06 -29.17 8.67
CA GLU A 459 0.68 -29.38 8.25
C GLU A 459 0.55 -29.42 6.73
N GLU A 460 1.20 -28.49 6.05
CA GLU A 460 1.30 -28.46 4.60
C GLU A 460 1.99 -29.72 4.05
N THR A 461 3.11 -30.12 4.67
CA THR A 461 3.83 -31.34 4.32
C THR A 461 2.90 -32.56 4.39
N ARG A 462 2.06 -32.63 5.43
CA ARG A 462 1.12 -33.74 5.63
C ARG A 462 0.03 -33.77 4.56
N ALA A 463 -0.53 -32.62 4.21
CA ALA A 463 -1.58 -32.51 3.21
C ALA A 463 -1.07 -32.84 1.79
N ASP A 464 0.11 -32.34 1.41
CA ASP A 464 0.75 -32.69 0.13
C ASP A 464 1.10 -34.17 0.05
N LEU A 465 1.65 -34.76 1.13
CA LEU A 465 1.94 -36.20 1.15
C LEU A 465 0.69 -37.07 1.01
N PHE A 466 -0.42 -36.65 1.60
CA PHE A 466 -1.71 -37.32 1.44
C PHE A 466 -2.16 -37.29 -0.02
N ALA A 467 -2.10 -36.12 -0.65
CA ALA A 467 -2.47 -35.94 -2.05
C ALA A 467 -1.57 -36.75 -2.99
N LEU A 468 -0.25 -36.63 -2.85
CA LEU A 468 0.73 -37.40 -3.62
C LEU A 468 0.52 -38.91 -3.49
N TYR A 469 0.27 -39.41 -2.28
CA TYR A 469 0.07 -40.85 -2.07
C TYR A 469 -1.17 -41.40 -2.79
N PHE A 470 -2.30 -40.68 -2.69
CA PHE A 470 -3.58 -41.12 -3.25
C PHE A 470 -3.75 -40.81 -4.72
N LEU A 471 -3.09 -39.78 -5.25
CA LEU A 471 -3.11 -39.46 -6.67
C LEU A 471 -2.64 -40.65 -7.53
N ALA A 472 -1.68 -41.42 -7.01
CA ALA A 472 -1.16 -42.62 -7.64
C ALA A 472 -1.99 -43.90 -7.38
N ASP A 473 -3.09 -43.80 -6.63
CA ASP A 473 -3.89 -44.97 -6.28
C ASP A 473 -4.84 -45.38 -7.43
N PRO A 474 -4.97 -46.69 -7.74
CA PRO A 474 -5.95 -47.18 -8.72
C PRO A 474 -7.39 -46.72 -8.45
N LYS A 475 -7.72 -46.37 -7.21
CA LYS A 475 -9.02 -45.79 -6.86
C LYS A 475 -9.33 -44.52 -7.65
N MET A 476 -8.33 -43.73 -8.02
CA MET A 476 -8.53 -42.51 -8.83
C MET A 476 -9.08 -42.83 -10.23
N ILE A 477 -8.70 -43.98 -10.81
CA ILE A 477 -9.25 -44.49 -12.07
C ILE A 477 -10.66 -45.05 -11.84
N GLU A 478 -10.85 -45.83 -10.78
CA GLU A 478 -12.17 -46.41 -10.43
C GLU A 478 -13.24 -45.33 -10.23
N LEU A 479 -12.87 -44.21 -9.62
CA LEU A 479 -13.73 -43.05 -9.41
C LEU A 479 -13.92 -42.18 -10.66
N GLY A 480 -13.25 -42.51 -11.78
CA GLY A 480 -13.30 -41.73 -13.02
C GLY A 480 -12.69 -40.34 -12.91
N LEU A 481 -11.74 -40.16 -11.98
CA LEU A 481 -10.98 -38.91 -11.81
C LEU A 481 -9.74 -38.89 -12.70
N LEU A 482 -9.12 -40.06 -12.92
CA LEU A 482 -8.08 -40.28 -13.92
C LEU A 482 -8.57 -41.25 -15.00
N THR A 483 -8.01 -41.14 -16.20
CA THR A 483 -8.27 -42.07 -17.32
C THR A 483 -7.04 -42.92 -17.65
N ASP A 484 -5.84 -42.45 -17.33
CA ASP A 484 -4.57 -43.14 -17.54
C ASP A 484 -3.93 -43.50 -16.17
N PRO A 485 -3.65 -44.79 -15.88
CA PRO A 485 -3.01 -45.23 -14.64
C PRO A 485 -1.57 -44.71 -14.47
N HIS A 486 -0.95 -44.13 -15.50
CA HIS A 486 0.38 -43.53 -15.44
C HIS A 486 0.37 -42.00 -15.38
N ALA A 487 -0.81 -41.37 -15.41
CA ALA A 487 -0.92 -39.91 -15.37
C ALA A 487 -0.21 -39.30 -14.15
N TYR A 488 -0.36 -39.91 -12.96
CA TYR A 488 0.22 -39.41 -11.70
C TYR A 488 1.74 -39.17 -11.75
N LYS A 489 2.45 -39.87 -12.65
CA LYS A 489 3.90 -39.72 -12.84
C LYS A 489 4.28 -38.30 -13.26
N ALA A 490 3.41 -37.62 -14.02
CA ALA A 490 3.63 -36.22 -14.41
C ALA A 490 3.69 -35.30 -13.19
N ASN A 491 2.71 -35.39 -12.29
CA ASN A 491 2.70 -34.63 -11.03
C ASN A 491 3.88 -35.01 -10.14
N TYR A 492 4.21 -36.30 -9.98
CA TYR A 492 5.38 -36.72 -9.19
C TYR A 492 6.66 -36.07 -9.71
N TYR A 493 6.91 -36.16 -11.02
CA TYR A 493 8.12 -35.57 -11.61
C TYR A 493 8.15 -34.05 -11.41
N LYS A 494 7.04 -33.35 -11.71
CA LYS A 494 6.93 -31.89 -11.55
C LYS A 494 7.11 -31.46 -10.09
N TYR A 495 6.47 -32.15 -9.15
CA TYR A 495 6.53 -31.85 -7.71
C TYR A 495 7.96 -32.05 -7.17
N MET A 496 8.60 -33.17 -7.50
CA MET A 496 9.98 -33.46 -7.08
C MET A 496 10.97 -32.48 -7.70
N LEU A 497 10.82 -32.16 -9.00
CA LEU A 497 11.67 -31.18 -9.68
C LEU A 497 11.54 -29.78 -9.06
N ASN A 498 10.30 -29.38 -8.72
CA ASN A 498 10.05 -28.11 -8.04
C ASN A 498 10.72 -28.07 -6.66
N GLY A 499 10.44 -29.08 -5.82
CA GLY A 499 10.98 -29.18 -4.47
C GLY A 499 12.51 -29.22 -4.41
N LEU A 500 13.15 -29.93 -5.33
CA LEU A 500 14.60 -30.10 -5.38
C LEU A 500 15.35 -28.93 -6.02
N MET A 501 14.77 -28.32 -7.06
CA MET A 501 15.53 -27.46 -7.97
C MET A 501 14.80 -26.18 -8.37
N THR A 502 13.69 -26.27 -9.11
CA THR A 502 13.18 -25.09 -9.83
C THR A 502 12.54 -24.04 -8.93
N GLN A 503 12.15 -24.37 -7.69
CA GLN A 503 11.67 -23.37 -6.74
C GLN A 503 12.78 -22.41 -6.26
N LEU A 504 14.06 -22.81 -6.37
CA LEU A 504 15.20 -22.02 -5.88
C LEU A 504 15.38 -20.70 -6.64
N VAL A 505 14.77 -20.56 -7.83
CA VAL A 505 14.78 -19.30 -8.60
C VAL A 505 14.15 -18.13 -7.84
N ARG A 506 13.35 -18.42 -6.81
CA ARG A 506 12.68 -17.44 -5.93
C ARG A 506 13.55 -17.02 -4.74
N ILE A 507 14.71 -17.64 -4.53
CA ILE A 507 15.56 -17.41 -3.37
C ILE A 507 16.74 -16.52 -3.79
N LYS A 508 17.06 -15.50 -2.99
CA LYS A 508 18.25 -14.67 -3.23
C LYS A 508 19.51 -15.45 -2.88
N ARG A 509 20.62 -15.17 -3.57
CA ARG A 509 21.91 -15.82 -3.29
C ARG A 509 22.32 -15.62 -1.83
N GLY A 510 22.66 -16.72 -1.16
CA GLY A 510 23.05 -16.72 0.25
C GLY A 510 21.89 -16.86 1.24
N GLU A 511 20.64 -16.74 0.80
CA GLU A 511 19.45 -16.90 1.65
C GLU A 511 19.01 -18.38 1.75
N VAL A 512 18.12 -18.63 2.71
CA VAL A 512 17.49 -19.94 2.97
C VAL A 512 16.03 -19.95 2.52
N ILE A 513 15.39 -21.12 2.57
CA ILE A 513 13.93 -21.22 2.33
C ILE A 513 13.19 -20.82 3.61
N GLU A 514 12.36 -19.78 3.53
CA GLU A 514 11.59 -19.24 4.66
C GLU A 514 10.10 -19.59 4.62
N GLU A 515 9.48 -19.47 3.46
CA GLU A 515 8.04 -19.66 3.24
C GLU A 515 7.61 -21.12 3.49
N ALA A 516 6.48 -21.31 4.19
CA ALA A 516 6.04 -22.62 4.69
C ALA A 516 5.72 -23.63 3.58
N HIS A 517 5.11 -23.22 2.48
CA HIS A 517 4.82 -24.10 1.35
C HIS A 517 6.10 -24.49 0.58
N MET A 518 7.02 -23.54 0.34
CA MET A 518 8.34 -23.85 -0.24
C MET A 518 9.14 -24.82 0.64
N ARG A 519 9.10 -24.61 1.97
CA ARG A 519 9.69 -25.52 2.96
C ARG A 519 9.09 -26.92 2.88
N ASN A 520 7.75 -27.03 2.80
CA ASN A 520 7.07 -28.33 2.68
C ASN A 520 7.57 -29.09 1.43
N ARG A 521 7.67 -28.40 0.28
CA ARG A 521 8.01 -29.03 -1.01
C ARG A 521 9.46 -29.48 -1.02
N ALA A 522 10.34 -28.65 -0.47
CA ALA A 522 11.75 -28.99 -0.26
C ALA A 522 11.87 -30.20 0.68
N LEU A 523 11.14 -30.20 1.80
CA LEU A 523 11.14 -31.28 2.79
C LEU A 523 10.79 -32.61 2.13
N ILE A 524 9.65 -32.68 1.46
CA ILE A 524 9.16 -33.91 0.82
C ILE A 524 10.15 -34.37 -0.24
N ALA A 525 10.54 -33.49 -1.17
CA ALA A 525 11.35 -33.89 -2.31
C ALA A 525 12.76 -34.33 -1.91
N ARG A 526 13.38 -33.66 -0.93
CA ARG A 526 14.72 -34.02 -0.43
C ARG A 526 14.70 -35.27 0.45
N TYR A 527 13.67 -35.44 1.27
CA TYR A 527 13.49 -36.68 2.03
C TYR A 527 13.33 -37.87 1.09
N VAL A 528 12.47 -37.73 0.07
CA VAL A 528 12.25 -38.78 -0.94
C VAL A 528 13.55 -39.07 -1.69
N LEU A 529 14.30 -38.04 -2.12
CA LEU A 529 15.60 -38.22 -2.78
C LEU A 529 16.57 -39.05 -1.93
N GLU A 530 16.78 -38.66 -0.66
CA GLU A 530 17.70 -39.36 0.25
C GLU A 530 17.33 -40.85 0.40
N HIS A 531 16.04 -41.17 0.49
CA HIS A 531 15.57 -42.53 0.71
C HIS A 531 15.40 -43.35 -0.58
N ALA A 532 15.29 -42.68 -1.73
CA ALA A 532 15.14 -43.30 -3.06
C ALA A 532 16.48 -43.50 -3.78
N GLU A 533 17.54 -42.80 -3.39
CA GLU A 533 18.86 -42.89 -4.02
C GLU A 533 19.51 -44.26 -3.82
N ARG A 534 19.49 -44.79 -2.58
CA ARG A 534 20.05 -46.11 -2.26
C ARG A 534 19.42 -47.27 -3.05
N PRO A 535 18.08 -47.37 -3.19
CA PRO A 535 17.46 -48.38 -4.06
C PRO A 535 17.56 -48.05 -5.55
N GLY A 536 18.09 -46.88 -5.94
CA GLY A 536 18.19 -46.44 -7.33
C GLY A 536 16.85 -46.03 -7.95
N ALA A 537 15.85 -45.68 -7.14
CA ALA A 537 14.50 -45.32 -7.60
C ALA A 537 14.41 -43.87 -8.09
N MET A 538 15.19 -42.96 -7.50
CA MET A 538 15.26 -41.55 -7.90
C MET A 538 16.67 -41.00 -7.61
N SER A 539 17.20 -40.17 -8.51
CA SER A 539 18.50 -39.53 -8.33
C SER A 539 18.58 -38.17 -9.01
N LEU A 540 19.55 -37.35 -8.59
CA LEU A 540 19.99 -36.17 -9.33
C LEU A 540 21.27 -36.51 -10.07
N VAL A 541 21.26 -36.42 -11.40
CA VAL A 541 22.41 -36.72 -12.25
C VAL A 541 22.96 -35.41 -12.80
N CYS A 542 24.25 -35.14 -12.59
CA CYS A 542 24.94 -34.01 -13.19
C CYS A 542 25.65 -34.44 -14.47
N GLN A 543 25.17 -33.98 -15.64
CA GLN A 543 25.81 -34.19 -16.93
C GLN A 543 26.13 -32.87 -17.60
N GLY A 544 27.39 -32.68 -18.02
CA GLY A 544 27.82 -31.44 -18.68
C GLY A 544 27.65 -30.17 -17.83
N GLY A 545 27.71 -30.30 -16.50
CA GLY A 545 27.49 -29.19 -15.56
C GLY A 545 26.03 -28.82 -15.35
N LYS A 546 25.08 -29.64 -15.82
CA LYS A 546 23.64 -29.49 -15.55
C LYS A 546 23.14 -30.65 -14.72
N THR A 547 22.55 -30.33 -13.58
CA THR A 547 21.89 -31.29 -12.70
C THR A 547 20.45 -31.54 -13.17
N THR A 548 20.06 -32.80 -13.28
CA THR A 548 18.75 -33.21 -13.80
C THR A 548 18.15 -34.30 -12.92
N LEU A 549 16.84 -34.24 -12.71
CA LEU A 549 16.09 -35.27 -11.98
C LEU A 549 15.88 -36.51 -12.86
N VAL A 550 16.10 -37.68 -12.30
CA VAL A 550 15.76 -38.96 -12.91
C VAL A 550 14.95 -39.78 -11.92
N ILE A 551 13.75 -40.23 -12.32
CA ILE A 551 12.91 -41.15 -11.55
C ILE A 551 12.78 -42.46 -12.33
N GLU A 552 13.41 -43.51 -11.83
CA GLU A 552 13.42 -44.85 -12.43
C GLU A 552 12.25 -45.70 -11.94
N ASP A 553 11.84 -45.53 -10.68
CA ASP A 553 10.78 -46.33 -10.05
C ASP A 553 9.80 -45.45 -9.24
N TYR A 554 8.68 -45.11 -9.88
CA TYR A 554 7.61 -44.32 -9.29
C TYR A 554 6.85 -45.03 -8.17
N GLU A 555 6.77 -46.37 -8.17
CA GLU A 555 6.10 -47.12 -7.10
C GLU A 555 6.97 -47.18 -5.84
N ALA A 556 8.29 -47.29 -6.00
CA ALA A 556 9.23 -47.14 -4.90
C ALA A 556 9.15 -45.73 -4.30
N VAL A 557 9.08 -44.69 -5.12
CA VAL A 557 8.85 -43.31 -4.67
C VAL A 557 7.53 -43.19 -3.90
N ARG A 558 6.44 -43.75 -4.40
CA ARG A 558 5.14 -43.79 -3.69
C ARG A 558 5.23 -44.46 -2.32
N THR A 559 6.00 -45.54 -2.22
CA THR A 559 6.24 -46.25 -0.96
C THR A 559 6.98 -45.38 0.07
N ILE A 560 7.95 -44.59 -0.38
CA ILE A 560 8.68 -43.65 0.48
C ILE A 560 7.77 -42.51 0.94
N ILE A 561 6.95 -41.96 0.04
CA ILE A 561 5.91 -40.96 0.35
C ILE A 561 4.97 -41.49 1.42
N ALA A 562 4.51 -42.74 1.31
CA ALA A 562 3.65 -43.38 2.30
C ALA A 562 4.30 -43.47 3.69
N GLY A 563 5.59 -43.81 3.73
CA GLY A 563 6.37 -43.85 4.97
C GLY A 563 6.53 -42.47 5.61
N LEU A 564 6.81 -41.45 4.81
CA LEU A 564 6.91 -40.07 5.31
C LEU A 564 5.56 -39.54 5.79
N LEU A 565 4.46 -39.83 5.08
CA LEU A 565 3.11 -39.47 5.51
C LEU A 565 2.77 -40.05 6.88
N ALA A 566 3.11 -41.33 7.11
CA ALA A 566 2.92 -41.97 8.40
C ALA A 566 3.72 -41.29 9.53
N GLU A 567 4.97 -40.89 9.26
CA GLU A 567 5.82 -40.23 10.25
C GLU A 567 5.36 -38.80 10.55
N VAL A 568 5.05 -38.00 9.52
CA VAL A 568 4.55 -36.62 9.72
C VAL A 568 3.20 -36.64 10.46
N GLN A 569 2.32 -37.61 10.14
CA GLN A 569 1.09 -37.79 10.90
C GLN A 569 1.36 -38.17 12.35
N ARG A 570 2.32 -39.05 12.64
CA ARG A 570 2.72 -39.39 14.02
C ARG A 570 3.21 -38.15 14.77
N ILE A 571 4.12 -37.39 14.16
CA ILE A 571 4.67 -36.14 14.72
C ILE A 571 3.54 -35.18 15.11
N LYS A 572 2.60 -34.94 14.18
CA LYS A 572 1.43 -34.09 14.44
C LYS A 572 0.57 -34.66 15.56
N SER A 573 0.17 -35.92 15.45
CA SER A 573 -0.79 -36.55 16.35
C SER A 573 -0.28 -36.75 17.78
N GLU A 574 1.03 -36.87 17.97
CA GLU A 574 1.69 -37.01 19.27
C GLU A 574 2.22 -35.67 19.81
N GLY A 575 2.24 -34.61 19.00
CA GLY A 575 2.80 -33.30 19.37
C GLY A 575 4.32 -33.35 19.55
N ASP A 576 5.01 -34.17 18.74
CA ASP A 576 6.45 -34.41 18.84
C ASP A 576 7.24 -33.26 18.20
N TYR A 577 7.32 -32.13 18.90
CA TYR A 577 8.04 -30.93 18.46
C TYR A 577 9.50 -31.25 18.07
N THR A 578 10.17 -32.14 18.81
CA THR A 578 11.59 -32.43 18.58
C THR A 578 11.79 -33.14 17.23
N ALA A 579 10.97 -34.15 16.93
CA ALA A 579 11.04 -34.83 15.64
C ALA A 579 10.58 -33.91 14.49
N GLY A 580 9.53 -33.12 14.71
CA GLY A 580 9.05 -32.15 13.72
C GLY A 580 10.11 -31.12 13.34
N LYS A 581 10.74 -30.52 14.35
CA LYS A 581 11.88 -29.60 14.18
C LYS A 581 13.03 -30.25 13.41
N ALA A 582 13.44 -31.45 13.82
CA ALA A 582 14.54 -32.16 13.16
C ALA A 582 14.26 -32.45 11.68
N LEU A 583 13.01 -32.78 11.33
CA LEU A 583 12.59 -33.01 9.95
C LEU A 583 12.63 -31.73 9.12
N VAL A 584 12.08 -30.62 9.66
CA VAL A 584 12.07 -29.32 8.98
C VAL A 584 13.49 -28.77 8.81
N GLU A 585 14.29 -28.72 9.88
CA GLU A 585 15.64 -28.15 9.83
C GLU A 585 16.55 -28.93 8.87
N ARG A 586 16.42 -30.27 8.82
CA ARG A 586 17.27 -31.11 7.96
C ARG A 586 16.92 -30.96 6.48
N TYR A 587 15.64 -30.96 6.12
CA TYR A 587 15.23 -31.07 4.71
C TYR A 587 14.64 -29.79 4.14
N ALA A 588 14.03 -28.92 4.94
CA ALA A 588 13.20 -27.82 4.44
C ALA A 588 13.93 -26.48 4.29
N VAL A 589 14.98 -26.24 5.07
CA VAL A 589 15.54 -24.88 5.26
C VAL A 589 16.73 -24.60 4.35
N HIS A 590 17.77 -25.44 4.42
CA HIS A 590 19.06 -25.13 3.82
C HIS A 590 19.02 -25.22 2.28
N VAL A 591 19.79 -24.36 1.62
CA VAL A 591 19.93 -24.36 0.15
C VAL A 591 21.39 -24.69 -0.17
N ASP A 592 21.63 -25.68 -1.03
CA ASP A 592 22.97 -25.96 -1.55
C ASP A 592 23.43 -24.79 -2.44
N PRO A 593 24.49 -24.05 -2.08
CA PRO A 593 24.95 -22.90 -2.84
C PRO A 593 25.33 -23.22 -4.28
N LEU A 594 25.88 -24.42 -4.55
CA LEU A 594 26.33 -24.80 -5.89
C LEU A 594 25.14 -25.10 -6.80
N LEU A 595 24.18 -25.89 -6.30
CA LEU A 595 22.94 -26.17 -7.03
C LEU A 595 22.14 -24.88 -7.26
N HIS A 596 22.10 -23.99 -6.27
CA HIS A 596 21.39 -22.72 -6.39
C HIS A 596 22.02 -21.81 -7.45
N GLU A 597 23.35 -21.68 -7.46
CA GLU A 597 24.06 -20.94 -8.51
C GLU A 597 23.79 -21.53 -9.90
N GLU A 598 23.80 -22.86 -10.01
CA GLU A 598 23.50 -23.57 -11.25
C GLU A 598 22.08 -23.26 -11.75
N VAL A 599 21.08 -23.43 -10.88
CA VAL A 599 19.66 -23.17 -11.18
C VAL A 599 19.45 -21.72 -11.60
N LEU A 600 19.98 -20.75 -10.85
CA LEU A 600 19.88 -19.33 -11.21
C LEU A 600 20.55 -19.04 -12.56
N THR A 601 21.71 -19.63 -12.83
CA THR A 601 22.44 -19.44 -14.09
C THR A 601 21.69 -20.04 -15.27
N ARG A 602 21.03 -21.20 -15.08
CA ARG A 602 20.20 -21.83 -16.11
C ARG A 602 18.93 -21.04 -16.35
N TYR A 603 18.25 -20.64 -15.27
CA TYR A 603 17.00 -19.89 -15.33
C TYR A 603 17.18 -18.50 -15.94
N ALA A 604 18.28 -17.81 -15.64
CA ALA A 604 18.60 -16.50 -16.20
C ALA A 604 18.72 -16.51 -17.74
N LYS A 605 18.99 -17.67 -18.37
CA LYS A 605 19.03 -17.81 -19.83
C LYS A 605 17.64 -17.90 -20.47
N LEU A 606 16.61 -18.16 -19.68
CA LEU A 606 15.23 -18.34 -20.15
C LEU A 606 14.49 -17.00 -20.25
N ASP A 607 15.05 -15.91 -19.71
CA ASP A 607 14.45 -14.56 -19.70
C ASP A 607 13.00 -14.53 -19.17
N ILE A 608 12.73 -15.36 -18.15
CA ILE A 608 11.43 -15.42 -17.49
C ILE A 608 11.39 -14.38 -16.37
N ALA A 609 10.37 -13.51 -16.38
CA ALA A 609 10.17 -12.54 -15.32
C ALA A 609 9.84 -13.23 -13.98
N PRO A 610 10.42 -12.79 -12.85
CA PRO A 610 10.12 -13.35 -11.54
C PRO A 610 8.71 -13.01 -11.06
N TYR A 611 8.16 -11.85 -11.48
CA TYR A 611 6.83 -11.39 -11.09
C TYR A 611 5.87 -11.43 -12.27
N LYS A 612 4.65 -11.88 -12.00
CA LYS A 612 3.60 -12.03 -13.00
C LYS A 612 2.32 -11.40 -12.51
N GLY A 613 1.60 -10.79 -13.44
CA GLY A 613 0.22 -10.35 -13.20
C GLY A 613 -0.60 -10.50 -14.46
N PHE A 614 -1.85 -10.03 -14.42
CA PHE A 614 -2.84 -10.40 -15.40
C PHE A 614 -3.60 -9.21 -15.98
N VAL A 615 -3.87 -9.22 -17.29
CA VAL A 615 -4.94 -8.41 -17.85
C VAL A 615 -6.28 -9.11 -17.65
N ASN A 616 -7.29 -8.36 -17.24
CA ASN A 616 -8.66 -8.85 -17.16
C ASN A 616 -9.24 -9.05 -18.57
N PRO A 617 -10.16 -9.99 -18.78
CA PRO A 617 -11.03 -9.96 -19.94
C PRO A 617 -12.03 -8.81 -19.85
N ARG A 618 -12.54 -8.36 -20.99
CA ARG A 618 -13.55 -7.29 -21.06
C ARG A 618 -14.95 -7.88 -21.15
N LEU A 619 -15.77 -7.65 -20.12
CA LEU A 619 -17.20 -7.95 -20.19
C LEU A 619 -17.94 -6.80 -20.88
N ARG A 620 -18.87 -7.11 -21.79
CA ARG A 620 -19.71 -6.12 -22.46
C ARG A 620 -21.21 -6.42 -22.31
N PRO A 621 -22.04 -5.41 -22.05
CA PRO A 621 -23.49 -5.59 -22.02
C PRO A 621 -24.05 -5.76 -23.43
N VAL A 622 -25.09 -6.59 -23.58
CA VAL A 622 -25.86 -6.78 -24.82
C VAL A 622 -27.27 -6.24 -24.61
N TYR A 623 -27.68 -5.31 -25.47
CA TYR A 623 -29.00 -4.68 -25.42
C TYR A 623 -29.89 -5.14 -26.57
N ASP A 624 -31.20 -5.23 -26.32
CA ASP A 624 -32.20 -5.41 -27.37
C ASP A 624 -32.50 -4.10 -28.13
N SER A 625 -33.38 -4.16 -29.12
CA SER A 625 -33.82 -3.00 -29.92
C SER A 625 -34.53 -1.92 -29.10
N GLU A 626 -35.02 -2.25 -27.90
CA GLU A 626 -35.66 -1.31 -26.98
C GLU A 626 -34.68 -0.75 -25.93
N GLY A 627 -33.40 -1.11 -25.99
CA GLY A 627 -32.37 -0.66 -25.07
C GLY A 627 -32.37 -1.36 -23.72
N ARG A 628 -33.05 -2.51 -23.59
CA ARG A 628 -33.03 -3.32 -22.35
C ARG A 628 -31.84 -4.26 -22.38
N LEU A 629 -31.16 -4.38 -21.24
CA LEU A 629 -30.08 -5.36 -21.07
C LEU A 629 -30.66 -6.77 -21.15
N THR A 630 -30.14 -7.59 -22.07
CA THR A 630 -30.63 -8.96 -22.31
C THR A 630 -29.55 -10.02 -22.08
N ASP A 631 -28.27 -9.66 -22.20
CA ASP A 631 -27.16 -10.56 -21.99
C ASP A 631 -25.85 -9.80 -21.71
N ALA A 632 -24.75 -10.52 -21.51
CA ALA A 632 -23.39 -9.98 -21.54
C ALA A 632 -22.43 -10.92 -22.29
N THR A 633 -21.44 -10.36 -22.98
CA THR A 633 -20.34 -11.10 -23.64
C THR A 633 -19.02 -10.87 -22.92
N ILE A 634 -18.03 -11.71 -23.21
CA ILE A 634 -16.66 -11.61 -22.70
C ILE A 634 -15.68 -11.61 -23.87
N GLU A 635 -14.71 -10.70 -23.85
CA GLU A 635 -13.71 -10.50 -24.90
C GLU A 635 -12.30 -10.50 -24.30
N TYR A 636 -11.31 -10.96 -25.07
CA TYR A 636 -9.91 -11.13 -24.63
C TYR A 636 -8.95 -10.43 -25.59
N THR A 637 -9.25 -9.19 -25.95
CA THR A 637 -8.60 -8.49 -27.09
C THR A 637 -7.79 -7.26 -26.68
N GLU A 638 -7.88 -6.81 -25.44
CA GLU A 638 -7.15 -5.63 -24.96
C GLU A 638 -5.74 -6.00 -24.51
N ASP A 639 -4.77 -5.20 -24.93
CA ASP A 639 -3.43 -5.24 -24.35
C ASP A 639 -3.38 -4.52 -22.98
N TYR A 640 -2.19 -4.52 -22.37
CA TYR A 640 -2.00 -3.93 -21.05
C TYR A 640 -2.19 -2.42 -21.01
N ALA A 641 -1.64 -1.68 -21.98
CA ALA A 641 -1.72 -0.22 -22.00
C ALA A 641 -3.14 0.25 -22.34
N GLU A 642 -3.79 -0.39 -23.32
CA GLU A 642 -5.19 -0.15 -23.68
C GLU A 642 -6.11 -0.35 -22.48
N GLN A 643 -5.95 -1.46 -21.75
CA GLN A 643 -6.75 -1.75 -20.57
C GLN A 643 -6.54 -0.73 -19.45
N MET A 644 -5.29 -0.40 -19.12
CA MET A 644 -5.00 0.52 -18.02
C MET A 644 -5.44 1.95 -18.32
N LEU A 645 -5.28 2.42 -19.57
CA LEU A 645 -5.79 3.72 -20.00
C LEU A 645 -7.32 3.76 -20.02
N ARG A 646 -7.97 2.69 -20.50
CA ARG A 646 -9.42 2.57 -20.41
C ARG A 646 -9.89 2.60 -18.96
N TYR A 647 -9.20 1.91 -18.06
CA TYR A 647 -9.56 1.91 -16.64
C TYR A 647 -9.41 3.30 -16.01
N SER A 648 -8.38 4.06 -16.37
CA SER A 648 -8.24 5.45 -15.91
C SER A 648 -9.33 6.37 -16.48
N ALA A 649 -9.78 6.14 -17.71
CA ALA A 649 -10.85 6.93 -18.33
C ALA A 649 -12.26 6.57 -17.82
N GLU A 650 -12.57 5.28 -17.66
CA GLU A 650 -13.91 4.79 -17.33
C GLU A 650 -14.14 4.65 -15.81
N TYR A 651 -13.09 4.40 -15.04
CA TYR A 651 -13.16 4.12 -13.60
C TYR A 651 -12.36 5.09 -12.71
N GLY A 652 -11.96 6.25 -13.25
CA GLY A 652 -11.29 7.32 -12.52
C GLY A 652 -12.28 8.21 -11.76
N PHE A 653 -12.65 7.85 -10.52
CA PHE A 653 -13.65 8.59 -9.72
C PHE A 653 -13.06 9.54 -8.68
N LEU A 654 -11.77 9.41 -8.36
CA LEU A 654 -11.13 10.21 -7.31
C LEU A 654 -10.30 11.36 -7.90
N PRO A 655 -10.12 12.47 -7.15
CA PRO A 655 -9.33 13.60 -7.63
C PRO A 655 -7.87 13.20 -7.88
N ALA A 656 -7.37 13.53 -9.07
CA ALA A 656 -5.98 13.36 -9.46
C ALA A 656 -5.14 14.66 -9.37
N ASP A 657 -5.67 15.70 -8.73
CA ASP A 657 -4.89 16.91 -8.41
C ASP A 657 -3.73 16.58 -7.47
N SER A 658 -2.67 17.39 -7.47
CA SER A 658 -1.56 17.19 -6.53
C SER A 658 -2.04 17.21 -5.07
N PRO A 659 -1.45 16.39 -4.18
CA PRO A 659 -1.78 16.41 -2.75
C PRO A 659 -1.60 17.80 -2.12
N LEU A 660 -0.66 18.59 -2.63
CA LEU A 660 -0.47 19.99 -2.24
C LEU A 660 -1.71 20.83 -2.51
N LEU A 661 -2.27 20.77 -3.72
CA LEU A 661 -3.48 21.53 -4.06
C LEU A 661 -4.70 21.02 -3.30
N GLN A 662 -4.83 19.71 -3.13
CA GLN A 662 -5.91 19.11 -2.34
C GLN A 662 -5.88 19.63 -0.90
N GLU A 663 -4.69 19.62 -0.27
CA GLU A 663 -4.50 20.11 1.08
C GLU A 663 -4.73 21.62 1.18
N ALA A 664 -4.23 22.41 0.23
CA ALA A 664 -4.47 23.85 0.21
C ALA A 664 -5.97 24.19 0.07
N ARG A 665 -6.73 23.43 -0.74
CA ARG A 665 -8.19 23.56 -0.85
C ARG A 665 -8.89 23.17 0.45
N ARG A 666 -8.43 22.11 1.14
CA ARG A 666 -8.95 21.70 2.46
C ARG A 666 -8.76 22.80 3.49
N LEU A 667 -7.54 23.33 3.62
CA LEU A 667 -7.21 24.41 4.55
C LEU A 667 -8.03 25.67 4.27
N ARG A 668 -8.11 26.10 2.99
CA ARG A 668 -8.93 27.25 2.59
C ARG A 668 -10.41 27.06 2.88
N SER A 669 -10.95 25.85 2.71
CA SER A 669 -12.34 25.56 3.03
C SER A 669 -12.64 25.68 4.52
N HIS A 670 -11.70 25.26 5.38
CA HIS A 670 -11.81 25.47 6.83
C HIS A 670 -11.78 26.95 7.20
N LEU A 671 -10.84 27.72 6.63
CA LEU A 671 -10.76 29.16 6.83
C LEU A 671 -12.05 29.88 6.44
N ARG A 672 -12.65 29.49 5.30
CA ARG A 672 -13.92 30.07 4.84
C ARG A 672 -15.10 29.75 5.78
N ARG A 673 -15.14 28.54 6.34
CA ARG A 673 -16.18 28.15 7.33
C ARG A 673 -16.01 28.87 8.67
N ALA A 674 -14.77 29.22 9.02
CA ALA A 674 -14.43 29.93 10.25
C ALA A 674 -14.43 31.47 10.12
N MET A 675 -14.89 32.01 8.99
CA MET A 675 -14.82 33.43 8.66
C MET A 675 -15.65 34.29 9.64
N ASP A 676 -15.04 35.38 10.12
CA ASP A 676 -15.69 36.44 10.90
C ASP A 676 -15.66 37.76 10.11
N GLY A 677 -16.79 38.10 9.51
CA GLY A 677 -16.93 39.31 8.70
C GLY A 677 -16.80 40.61 9.50
N VAL A 678 -17.15 40.60 10.80
CA VAL A 678 -17.08 41.78 11.67
C VAL A 678 -15.63 42.06 12.01
N LEU A 679 -14.87 41.03 12.41
CA LEU A 679 -13.44 41.16 12.69
C LEU A 679 -12.67 41.59 11.44
N SER A 680 -12.97 40.97 10.30
CA SER A 680 -12.40 41.31 9.00
C SER A 680 -12.63 42.78 8.62
N ALA A 681 -13.83 43.33 8.85
CA ALA A 681 -14.14 44.74 8.62
C ALA A 681 -13.36 45.67 9.55
N SER A 682 -13.33 45.37 10.86
CA SER A 682 -12.60 46.19 11.85
C SER A 682 -11.10 46.23 11.57
N MET A 683 -10.50 45.12 11.13
CA MET A 683 -9.08 45.07 10.74
C MET A 683 -8.78 46.01 9.56
N ARG A 684 -9.66 46.04 8.54
CA ARG A 684 -9.51 46.94 7.39
C ARG A 684 -9.62 48.42 7.80
N GLU A 685 -10.55 48.76 8.68
CA GLU A 685 -10.69 50.13 9.21
C GLU A 685 -9.46 50.60 9.97
N LYS A 686 -8.72 49.67 10.60
CA LYS A 686 -7.48 49.95 11.33
C LYS A 686 -6.21 49.93 10.45
N GLY A 687 -6.38 49.86 9.13
CA GLY A 687 -5.27 49.97 8.16
C GLY A 687 -4.58 48.66 7.80
N LEU A 688 -5.12 47.49 8.16
CA LEU A 688 -4.63 46.20 7.70
C LEU A 688 -5.24 45.87 6.32
N HIS A 689 -4.50 46.16 5.26
CA HIS A 689 -4.93 45.95 3.88
C HIS A 689 -4.28 44.68 3.29
N TYR A 690 -5.08 43.64 3.11
CA TYR A 690 -4.76 42.43 2.35
C TYR A 690 -5.78 42.28 1.21
N GLY A 691 -5.45 41.53 0.15
CA GLY A 691 -6.42 41.22 -0.91
C GLY A 691 -7.67 40.53 -0.37
N ILE A 692 -7.49 39.46 0.42
CA ILE A 692 -8.56 38.78 1.16
C ILE A 692 -8.20 38.65 2.65
N ASN A 693 -9.18 38.88 3.52
CA ASN A 693 -9.08 38.69 4.98
C ASN A 693 -10.35 38.02 5.50
N PHE A 694 -10.24 36.81 6.05
CA PHE A 694 -11.36 36.06 6.62
C PHE A 694 -11.66 36.42 8.08
N GLY A 695 -10.81 37.21 8.76
CA GLY A 695 -11.02 37.56 10.16
C GLY A 695 -10.86 36.35 11.10
N VAL A 696 -10.04 35.37 10.73
CA VAL A 696 -9.84 34.17 11.57
C VAL A 696 -8.82 34.47 12.66
N THR A 697 -9.10 34.02 13.88
CA THR A 697 -8.23 34.25 15.05
C THR A 697 -6.95 33.41 14.98
N ARG A 698 -5.87 33.91 15.61
CA ARG A 698 -4.59 33.20 15.68
C ARG A 698 -4.71 31.82 16.32
N GLU A 699 -5.54 31.68 17.34
CA GLU A 699 -5.77 30.40 18.02
C GLU A 699 -6.39 29.36 17.08
N HIS A 700 -7.35 29.78 16.24
CA HIS A 700 -7.93 28.91 15.23
C HIS A 700 -6.91 28.49 14.17
N LEU A 701 -6.06 29.43 13.71
CA LEU A 701 -4.98 29.13 12.77
C LEU A 701 -3.98 28.13 13.34
N LEU A 702 -3.61 28.24 14.62
CA LEU A 702 -2.73 27.28 15.29
C LEU A 702 -3.35 25.87 15.35
N ARG A 703 -4.65 25.76 15.66
CA ARG A 703 -5.34 24.47 15.64
C ARG A 703 -5.37 23.87 14.23
N LEU A 704 -5.65 24.69 13.23
CA LEU A 704 -5.67 24.25 11.84
C LEU A 704 -4.27 23.80 11.37
N ALA A 705 -3.23 24.55 11.71
CA ALA A 705 -1.83 24.24 11.39
C ALA A 705 -1.39 22.86 11.91
N ARG A 706 -1.85 22.46 13.10
CA ARG A 706 -1.55 21.13 13.69
C ARG A 706 -2.16 19.96 12.93
N THR A 707 -3.15 20.22 12.07
CA THR A 707 -3.79 19.20 11.22
C THR A 707 -3.27 19.23 9.79
N ALA A 708 -2.35 20.16 9.47
CA ALA A 708 -1.86 20.33 8.12
C ALA A 708 -0.73 19.35 7.82
N ASP A 709 -0.63 18.94 6.55
CA ASP A 709 0.54 18.25 6.01
C ASP A 709 1.69 19.24 5.81
N ALA A 710 2.31 19.61 6.94
CA ALA A 710 3.36 20.62 7.01
C ALA A 710 4.53 20.29 6.07
N SER A 711 4.77 21.16 5.10
CA SER A 711 5.86 21.02 4.14
C SER A 711 6.24 22.39 3.57
N ALA A 712 7.50 22.55 3.15
CA ALA A 712 7.96 23.78 2.53
C ALA A 712 7.19 24.13 1.23
N PRO A 713 6.90 23.19 0.30
CA PRO A 713 6.09 23.49 -0.89
C PRO A 713 4.68 24.00 -0.57
N LEU A 714 3.97 23.39 0.40
CA LEU A 714 2.64 23.85 0.78
C LEU A 714 2.69 25.25 1.41
N ALA A 715 3.66 25.49 2.28
CA ALA A 715 3.85 26.80 2.90
C ALA A 715 4.16 27.89 1.86
N ASP A 716 5.06 27.64 0.91
CA ASP A 716 5.38 28.55 -0.19
C ASP A 716 4.14 28.84 -1.04
N TYR A 717 3.38 27.80 -1.39
CA TYR A 717 2.12 27.95 -2.13
C TYR A 717 1.12 28.86 -1.41
N LEU A 718 0.90 28.64 -0.10
CA LEU A 718 -0.02 29.45 0.71
C LEU A 718 0.47 30.89 0.89
N TRP A 719 1.78 31.11 0.99
CA TRP A 719 2.38 32.43 1.16
C TRP A 719 2.23 33.33 -0.07
N ARG A 720 2.29 32.76 -1.28
CA ARG A 720 2.10 33.51 -2.54
C ARG A 720 0.67 33.98 -2.75
N ARG A 721 -0.31 33.42 -2.04
CA ARG A 721 -1.70 33.87 -2.12
C ARG A 721 -1.88 35.16 -1.33
N ASP A 722 -2.54 36.14 -1.93
CA ASP A 722 -2.88 37.41 -1.28
C ASP A 722 -4.08 37.25 -0.34
N VAL A 723 -3.91 36.38 0.66
CA VAL A 723 -4.90 36.06 1.70
C VAL A 723 -4.19 36.09 3.05
N ARG A 724 -4.67 36.94 3.97
CA ARG A 724 -4.07 37.12 5.30
C ARG A 724 -3.85 35.79 6.02
N GLU A 725 -4.91 35.00 6.15
CA GLU A 725 -4.88 33.75 6.90
C GLU A 725 -3.94 32.70 6.29
N THR A 726 -3.81 32.64 4.95
CA THR A 726 -2.92 31.66 4.31
C THR A 726 -1.46 32.06 4.49
N LYS A 727 -1.13 33.34 4.40
CA LYS A 727 0.22 33.85 4.68
C LYS A 727 0.63 33.58 6.12
N ILE A 728 -0.26 33.85 7.08
CA ILE A 728 0.01 33.55 8.50
C ILE A 728 0.16 32.03 8.69
N LEU A 729 -0.74 31.23 8.13
CA LEU A 729 -0.69 29.76 8.24
C LEU A 729 0.60 29.19 7.64
N ALA A 730 1.08 29.73 6.51
CA ALA A 730 2.35 29.34 5.90
C ALA A 730 3.52 29.46 6.90
N THR A 731 3.57 30.53 7.69
CA THR A 731 4.61 30.71 8.73
C THR A 731 4.51 29.69 9.87
N MET A 732 3.34 29.08 10.07
CA MET A 732 3.12 28.08 11.13
C MET A 732 3.47 26.66 10.68
N ILE A 733 3.30 26.34 9.39
CA ILE A 733 3.47 24.99 8.84
C ILE A 733 4.79 24.77 8.11
N TYR A 734 5.56 25.83 7.85
CA TYR A 734 6.87 25.70 7.21
C TYR A 734 7.85 24.95 8.15
N PRO A 735 8.53 23.87 7.71
CA PRO A 735 9.55 23.17 8.49
C PRO A 735 10.77 24.07 8.74
N ALA A 736 11.03 24.45 10.00
CA ALA A 736 12.02 25.48 10.33
C ALA A 736 13.47 25.03 10.08
N GLU A 737 13.71 23.74 10.20
CA GLU A 737 14.95 23.02 9.90
C GLU A 737 15.33 23.07 8.41
N GLU A 738 14.34 23.21 7.51
CA GLU A 738 14.57 23.36 6.06
C GLU A 738 14.74 24.83 5.64
N LEU A 739 14.67 25.78 6.59
CA LEU A 739 14.71 27.20 6.26
C LEU A 739 16.14 27.72 6.13
N THR A 740 16.54 28.04 4.90
CA THR A 740 17.82 28.69 4.60
C THR A 740 17.77 30.20 4.76
N HIS A 741 18.94 30.83 4.87
CA HIS A 741 19.05 32.30 4.90
C HIS A 741 18.40 32.95 3.68
N GLU A 742 18.60 32.40 2.49
CA GLU A 742 18.10 32.97 1.24
C GLU A 742 16.56 32.94 1.21
N ARG A 743 15.94 31.84 1.67
CA ARG A 743 14.48 31.74 1.80
C ARG A 743 13.93 32.63 2.91
N ALA A 744 14.59 32.70 4.07
CA ALA A 744 14.23 33.61 5.14
C ALA A 744 14.27 35.08 4.67
N THR A 745 15.30 35.45 3.90
CA THR A 745 15.45 36.78 3.28
C THR A 745 14.30 37.08 2.33
N ARG A 746 13.90 36.12 1.49
CA ARG A 746 12.73 36.25 0.60
C ARG A 746 11.46 36.53 1.40
N PHE A 747 11.16 35.70 2.41
CA PHE A 747 9.97 35.90 3.26
C PHE A 747 9.97 37.27 3.94
N LEU A 748 11.11 37.70 4.47
CA LEU A 748 11.24 38.98 5.15
C LEU A 748 11.04 40.17 4.20
N ARG A 749 11.51 40.06 2.96
CA ARG A 749 11.33 41.06 1.91
C ARG A 749 9.89 41.16 1.43
N GLU A 750 9.19 40.03 1.35
CA GLU A 750 7.80 39.95 0.90
C GLU A 750 6.76 40.24 1.99
N ALA A 751 7.19 40.33 3.26
CA ALA A 751 6.32 40.68 4.39
C ALA A 751 6.00 42.17 4.38
N ASP A 752 4.95 42.53 3.64
CA ASP A 752 4.53 43.90 3.31
C ASP A 752 4.01 44.75 4.49
N ASN A 753 3.66 44.12 5.61
CA ASN A 753 3.11 44.81 6.78
C ASN A 753 3.73 44.32 8.09
N VAL A 754 3.50 45.06 9.18
CA VAL A 754 4.10 44.76 10.50
C VAL A 754 3.55 43.47 11.11
N GLU A 755 2.27 43.16 10.91
CA GLU A 755 1.66 41.93 11.43
C GLU A 755 2.32 40.69 10.81
N LEU A 756 2.52 40.66 9.48
CA LEU A 756 3.20 39.54 8.83
C LEU A 756 4.64 39.39 9.32
N ARG A 757 5.38 40.48 9.52
CA ARG A 757 6.74 40.43 10.08
C ARG A 757 6.75 39.86 11.51
N GLU A 758 5.79 40.27 12.33
CA GLU A 758 5.61 39.71 13.67
C GLU A 758 5.25 38.22 13.64
N GLN A 759 4.33 37.79 12.77
CA GLN A 759 3.94 36.38 12.64
C GLN A 759 5.09 35.54 12.07
N LEU A 760 5.77 36.03 11.04
CA LEU A 760 6.91 35.36 10.41
C LEU A 760 8.05 35.15 11.42
N THR A 761 8.40 36.19 12.17
CA THR A 761 9.46 36.10 13.19
C THR A 761 9.06 35.17 14.34
N ALA A 762 7.80 35.22 14.79
CA ALA A 762 7.30 34.44 15.91
C ALA A 762 7.08 32.96 15.60
N ASN A 763 6.58 32.63 14.41
CA ASN A 763 6.15 31.28 14.10
C ASN A 763 7.28 30.47 13.42
N LEU A 764 8.14 31.15 12.64
CA LEU A 764 9.13 30.51 11.77
C LEU A 764 10.58 30.94 12.07
N LEU A 765 10.92 32.22 11.93
CA LEU A 765 12.34 32.62 11.93
C LEU A 765 13.04 32.40 13.28
N GLU A 766 12.33 32.49 14.41
CA GLU A 766 12.93 32.22 15.73
C GLU A 766 13.32 30.75 15.96
N ARG A 767 12.84 29.84 15.11
CA ARG A 767 13.15 28.41 15.12
C ARG A 767 14.18 28.02 14.06
N MET A 768 14.60 28.97 13.22
CA MET A 768 15.58 28.73 12.16
C MET A 768 16.95 28.39 12.77
N PRO A 769 17.65 27.33 12.30
CA PRO A 769 18.96 26.94 12.84
C PRO A 769 20.01 28.07 12.81
N GLU A 770 20.07 28.86 11.73
CA GLU A 770 21.02 29.96 11.54
C GLU A 770 20.39 31.35 11.76
N ALA A 771 19.43 31.46 12.69
CA ALA A 771 18.70 32.71 12.91
C ALA A 771 19.63 33.88 13.27
N MET A 772 20.57 33.69 14.20
CA MET A 772 21.47 34.76 14.65
C MET A 772 22.46 35.19 13.56
N GLN A 773 23.04 34.23 12.83
CA GLN A 773 23.92 34.50 11.70
C GLN A 773 23.18 35.26 10.59
N SER A 774 21.92 34.90 10.34
CA SER A 774 21.08 35.58 9.36
C SER A 774 20.74 37.02 9.74
N ILE A 775 20.46 37.28 11.02
CA ILE A 775 20.26 38.64 11.53
C ILE A 775 21.47 39.52 11.23
N ILE A 776 22.67 39.03 11.51
CA ILE A 776 23.91 39.78 11.29
C ILE A 776 24.11 40.05 9.79
N ARG A 777 23.92 39.02 8.95
CA ARG A 777 23.96 39.17 7.48
C ARG A 777 22.97 40.22 6.98
N TRP A 778 21.74 40.27 7.53
CA TRP A 778 20.77 41.30 7.15
C TRP A 778 21.17 42.69 7.62
N ILE A 779 21.72 42.83 8.82
CA ILE A 779 22.15 44.12 9.34
C ILE A 779 23.34 44.70 8.55
N GLU A 780 24.26 43.84 8.12
CA GLU A 780 25.45 44.23 7.36
C GLU A 780 25.20 44.40 5.85
N SER A 781 24.06 43.94 5.34
CA SER A 781 23.75 43.96 3.91
C SER A 781 23.14 45.29 3.48
N GLU A 782 23.76 45.93 2.47
CA GLU A 782 23.21 47.13 1.81
C GLU A 782 21.88 46.87 1.09
N ALA A 783 21.55 45.60 0.79
CA ALA A 783 20.30 45.22 0.15
C ALA A 783 19.11 45.13 1.12
N THR A 784 19.34 45.34 2.42
CA THR A 784 18.30 45.26 3.45
C THR A 784 17.48 46.54 3.49
N THR A 785 16.19 46.41 3.16
CA THR A 785 15.25 47.53 3.22
C THR A 785 14.88 47.88 4.67
N PRO A 786 14.36 49.10 4.94
CA PRO A 786 13.85 49.44 6.27
C PRO A 786 12.81 48.44 6.80
N ASP A 787 11.97 47.87 5.92
CA ASP A 787 10.97 46.89 6.33
C ASP A 787 11.57 45.56 6.74
N MET A 788 12.59 45.10 5.99
CA MET A 788 13.37 43.91 6.36
C MET A 788 14.11 44.14 7.67
N MET A 789 14.72 45.31 7.85
CA MET A 789 15.41 45.65 9.08
C MET A 789 14.48 45.60 10.30
N THR A 790 13.24 46.11 10.19
CA THR A 790 12.24 45.99 11.27
C THR A 790 12.06 44.53 11.70
N GLY A 791 11.91 43.61 10.73
CA GLY A 791 11.77 42.19 11.02
C GLY A 791 13.04 41.55 11.59
N ALA A 792 14.23 41.94 11.13
CA ALA A 792 15.51 41.48 11.68
C ALA A 792 15.68 41.89 13.15
N LEU A 793 15.35 43.14 13.50
CA LEU A 793 15.42 43.64 14.87
C LEU A 793 14.36 42.99 15.77
N MET A 794 13.15 42.74 15.25
CA MET A 794 12.11 41.97 15.95
C MET A 794 12.56 40.53 16.26
N LEU A 795 13.19 39.86 15.30
CA LEU A 795 13.74 38.52 15.49
C LEU A 795 14.82 38.51 16.57
N ALA A 796 15.77 39.44 16.51
CA ALA A 796 16.83 39.55 17.50
C ALA A 796 16.27 39.78 18.91
N ALA A 797 15.29 40.68 19.05
CA ALA A 797 14.61 40.90 20.32
C ALA A 797 13.94 39.63 20.88
N ARG A 798 13.36 38.79 20.01
CA ARG A 798 12.77 37.50 20.39
C ARG A 798 13.82 36.51 20.87
N LEU A 799 14.94 36.37 20.15
CA LEU A 799 16.04 35.51 20.54
C LEU A 799 16.63 35.93 21.91
N PHE A 800 16.84 37.23 22.13
CA PHE A 800 17.29 37.75 23.43
C PHE A 800 16.31 37.47 24.56
N THR A 801 15.01 37.54 24.29
CA THR A 801 13.97 37.18 25.27
C THR A 801 14.07 35.70 25.68
N ARG A 802 14.53 34.81 24.79
CA ARG A 802 14.79 33.39 25.07
C ARG A 802 16.17 33.11 25.67
N GLY A 803 16.97 34.15 25.91
CA GLY A 803 18.34 34.01 26.42
C GLY A 803 19.38 33.66 25.35
N ILE A 804 19.03 33.72 24.06
CA ILE A 804 19.94 33.41 22.96
C ILE A 804 20.62 34.71 22.53
N PHE A 805 21.90 34.86 22.85
CA PHE A 805 22.71 36.01 22.51
C PHE A 805 23.85 35.61 21.55
N PRO A 806 24.38 36.53 20.73
CA PRO A 806 25.58 36.25 19.95
C PRO A 806 26.78 35.98 20.87
N GLU A 807 27.46 34.85 20.67
CA GLU A 807 28.68 34.50 21.40
C GLU A 807 29.93 35.11 20.74
N ASP A 808 30.01 35.06 19.41
CA ASP A 808 31.21 35.47 18.64
C ASP A 808 31.08 36.82 17.91
N VAL A 809 30.01 37.58 18.17
CA VAL A 809 29.71 38.81 17.42
C VAL A 809 29.69 40.00 18.37
N PRO A 810 30.53 41.02 18.14
CA PRO A 810 30.55 42.23 18.96
C PRO A 810 29.16 42.85 19.02
N ALA A 811 28.64 43.10 20.23
CA ALA A 811 27.31 43.64 20.42
C ALA A 811 27.11 45.00 19.71
N GLU A 812 28.18 45.76 19.49
CA GLU A 812 28.21 46.99 18.72
C GLU A 812 27.65 46.82 17.31
N LYS A 813 27.88 45.66 16.66
CA LYS A 813 27.33 45.38 15.33
C LYS A 813 25.80 45.32 15.31
N LEU A 814 25.16 45.05 16.45
CA LEU A 814 23.70 45.00 16.60
C LEU A 814 23.16 46.31 17.17
N LEU A 815 23.83 46.85 18.19
CA LEU A 815 23.36 48.01 18.94
C LEU A 815 23.53 49.32 18.18
N ALA A 816 24.64 49.50 17.44
CA ALA A 816 24.87 50.76 16.72
C ALA A 816 23.83 51.02 15.62
N PRO A 817 23.48 50.05 14.75
CA PRO A 817 22.39 50.21 13.81
C PRO A 817 21.04 50.48 14.49
N ALA A 818 20.72 49.77 15.58
CA ALA A 818 19.48 49.99 16.32
C ALA A 818 19.39 51.41 16.90
N ILE A 819 20.48 51.95 17.45
CA ILE A 819 20.52 53.34 17.94
C ILE A 819 20.38 54.35 16.79
N LEU A 820 21.02 54.09 15.65
CA LEU A 820 20.90 54.93 14.46
C LEU A 820 19.44 55.02 14.00
N TYR A 821 18.78 53.87 13.83
CA TYR A 821 17.37 53.83 13.40
C TYR A 821 16.41 54.36 14.46
N LEU A 822 16.70 54.18 15.76
CA LEU A 822 15.91 54.77 16.83
C LEU A 822 15.88 56.31 16.73
N SER A 823 17.04 56.90 16.43
CA SER A 823 17.31 58.34 16.43
C SER A 823 16.86 59.05 15.16
N ASP A 824 16.76 58.34 14.04
CA ASP A 824 16.39 58.91 12.75
C ASP A 824 14.86 59.15 12.64
N GLU A 825 14.45 60.43 12.64
CA GLU A 825 13.04 60.82 12.58
C GLU A 825 12.39 60.60 11.21
N GLU A 826 13.17 60.46 10.15
CA GLU A 826 12.66 60.19 8.80
C GLU A 826 12.28 58.71 8.63
N GLN A 827 12.71 57.83 9.54
CA GLN A 827 12.38 56.41 9.49
C GLN A 827 10.95 56.09 9.89
N LYS A 828 10.44 54.98 9.35
CA LYS A 828 9.12 54.44 9.71
C LYS A 828 9.02 54.20 11.22
N ALA A 829 7.88 54.57 11.82
CA ALA A 829 7.61 54.38 13.24
C ALA A 829 7.78 52.92 13.71
N GLU A 830 7.50 51.95 12.84
CA GLU A 830 7.66 50.52 13.11
C GLU A 830 9.13 50.13 13.31
N LEU A 831 10.03 50.66 12.48
CA LEU A 831 11.48 50.40 12.59
C LEU A 831 12.05 51.01 13.87
N ARG A 832 11.64 52.24 14.21
CA ARG A 832 12.02 52.91 15.45
C ARG A 832 11.56 52.13 16.69
N ARG A 833 10.32 51.61 16.67
CA ARG A 833 9.79 50.74 17.74
C ARG A 833 10.50 49.39 17.83
N ALA A 834 10.81 48.75 16.70
CA ALA A 834 11.58 47.51 16.69
C ALA A 834 13.01 47.71 17.23
N SER A 835 13.62 48.85 16.94
CA SER A 835 14.92 49.25 17.50
C SER A 835 14.85 49.41 19.02
N ALA A 836 13.85 50.13 19.53
CA ALA A 836 13.62 50.25 20.97
C ALA A 836 13.40 48.87 21.61
N LEU A 837 12.56 48.02 21.00
CA LEU A 837 12.30 46.67 21.49
C LEU A 837 13.58 45.82 21.59
N LEU A 838 14.44 45.86 20.56
CA LEU A 838 15.73 45.16 20.58
C LEU A 838 16.61 45.64 21.74
N LEU A 839 16.77 46.95 21.90
CA LEU A 839 17.61 47.54 22.95
C LEU A 839 17.13 47.12 24.35
N LYS A 840 15.81 47.13 24.57
CA LYS A 840 15.22 46.68 25.84
C LYS A 840 15.48 45.20 26.09
N ARG A 841 15.26 44.34 25.09
CA ARG A 841 15.46 42.88 25.24
C ARG A 841 16.93 42.49 25.38
N TYR A 842 17.83 43.19 24.70
CA TYR A 842 19.27 42.98 24.87
C TYR A 842 19.75 43.40 26.27
N GLY A 843 19.34 44.59 26.73
CA GLY A 843 19.74 45.13 28.02
C GLY A 843 19.33 44.24 29.19
N ARG A 844 18.12 43.65 29.15
CA ARG A 844 17.64 42.70 30.16
C ARG A 844 18.51 41.45 30.37
N GLY A 845 19.43 41.15 29.45
CA GLY A 845 20.22 39.93 29.49
C GLY A 845 21.27 39.87 30.61
N SER A 846 21.83 41.01 31.05
CA SER A 846 22.78 41.09 32.17
C SER A 846 23.01 42.55 32.61
N ALA A 847 23.56 42.76 33.80
CA ALA A 847 23.93 44.10 34.27
C ALA A 847 24.93 44.82 33.33
N GLU A 848 25.85 44.07 32.73
CA GLU A 848 26.81 44.59 31.75
C GLU A 848 26.09 45.05 30.48
N ARG A 849 25.13 44.26 29.97
CA ARG A 849 24.33 44.62 28.79
C ARG A 849 23.42 45.82 29.07
N THR A 850 22.79 45.89 30.24
CA THR A 850 22.05 47.08 30.68
C THR A 850 22.91 48.33 30.63
N LYS A 851 24.10 48.28 31.25
CA LYS A 851 25.03 49.41 31.25
C LYS A 851 25.43 49.81 29.83
N LYS A 852 25.67 48.83 28.96
CA LYS A 852 26.03 49.05 27.55
C LYS A 852 24.93 49.76 26.77
N VAL A 853 23.67 49.32 26.91
CA VAL A 853 22.52 49.97 26.25
C VAL A 853 22.33 51.40 26.77
N LEU A 854 22.31 51.60 28.09
CA LEU A 854 22.11 52.92 28.69
C LEU A 854 23.19 53.92 28.28
N CYS A 855 24.44 53.47 28.10
CA CYS A 855 25.55 54.30 27.64
C CYS A 855 25.43 54.71 26.16
N LEU A 856 24.72 53.93 25.34
CA LEU A 856 24.57 54.17 23.90
C LEU A 856 23.30 54.95 23.56
N LEU A 857 22.37 55.13 24.49
CA LEU A 857 21.14 55.89 24.25
C LEU A 857 21.46 57.35 23.91
N PRO A 858 20.82 57.93 22.88
CA PRO A 858 21.05 59.32 22.50
C PRO A 858 20.52 60.29 23.57
N GLU A 859 21.13 61.47 23.64
CA GLU A 859 20.53 62.59 24.37
C GLU A 859 19.29 63.09 23.60
N SER A 860 18.19 63.23 24.30
CA SER A 860 16.90 63.62 23.73
C SER A 860 16.17 64.55 24.69
N SER A 861 15.41 65.52 24.17
CA SER A 861 14.57 66.43 24.95
C SER A 861 13.12 66.34 24.50
N GLN A 862 12.20 66.43 25.46
CA GLN A 862 10.76 66.47 25.21
C GLN A 862 10.36 67.66 24.31
N ASP A 863 11.13 68.75 24.33
CA ASP A 863 10.84 69.96 23.56
C ASP A 863 11.31 69.88 22.10
N THR A 864 12.36 69.09 21.81
CA THR A 864 13.01 69.09 20.49
C THR A 864 12.83 67.80 19.70
N ALA A 865 12.66 66.65 20.36
CA ALA A 865 12.48 65.35 19.73
C ALA A 865 11.54 64.47 20.58
N PRO A 866 10.25 64.83 20.71
CA PRO A 866 9.34 64.24 21.69
C PRO A 866 9.15 62.72 21.53
N VAL A 867 9.12 62.21 20.30
CA VAL A 867 8.99 60.77 20.02
C VAL A 867 10.25 60.00 20.41
N LEU A 868 11.44 60.55 20.11
CA LEU A 868 12.71 59.94 20.49
C LEU A 868 12.87 59.95 22.02
N TYR A 869 12.48 61.05 22.67
CA TYR A 869 12.46 61.17 24.12
C TYR A 869 11.59 60.10 24.76
N GLU A 870 10.36 59.91 24.27
CA GLU A 870 9.43 58.89 24.76
C GLU A 870 10.01 57.46 24.61
N LEU A 871 10.58 57.13 23.44
CA LEU A 871 11.21 55.82 23.22
C LEU A 871 12.42 55.59 24.13
N CYS A 872 13.25 56.62 24.38
CA CYS A 872 14.40 56.51 25.27
C CYS A 872 13.97 56.33 26.74
N GLU A 873 12.96 57.07 27.19
CA GLU A 873 12.39 56.92 28.53
C GLU A 873 11.75 55.54 28.73
N ASP A 874 11.05 55.02 27.73
CA ASP A 874 10.51 53.65 27.76
C ASP A 874 11.62 52.59 27.89
N ILE A 875 12.76 52.78 27.21
CA ILE A 875 13.92 51.88 27.35
C ILE A 875 14.51 51.97 28.76
N ARG A 876 14.73 53.18 29.28
CA ARG A 876 15.29 53.39 30.64
C ARG A 876 14.39 52.76 31.69
N PHE A 877 13.09 53.07 31.63
CA PHE A 877 12.09 52.53 32.51
C PHE A 877 12.11 50.99 32.49
N GLU A 878 12.09 50.36 31.32
CA GLU A 878 12.08 48.90 31.23
C GLU A 878 13.34 48.24 31.82
N LEU A 879 14.51 48.87 31.69
CA LEU A 879 15.79 48.36 32.19
C LEU A 879 16.02 48.61 33.68
N ASP A 880 15.38 49.63 34.26
CA ASP A 880 15.41 49.89 35.71
C ASP A 880 14.57 48.86 36.49
N PHE A 881 13.51 48.32 35.89
CA PHE A 881 12.59 47.36 36.53
C PHE A 881 13.01 45.89 36.45
N TYR A 882 13.90 45.50 35.53
CA TYR A 882 14.38 44.11 35.43
C TYR A 882 15.58 43.91 36.38
N PRO A 883 15.48 42.99 37.37
CA PRO A 883 16.34 43.00 38.54
C PRO A 883 17.79 42.65 38.20
N LYS A 884 18.68 43.34 38.92
CA LYS A 884 20.11 43.06 39.05
C LYS A 884 20.28 41.69 39.71
N GLY A 885 20.32 40.61 38.92
CA GLY A 885 20.81 39.31 39.39
C GLY A 885 22.34 39.33 39.41
N GLU A 886 22.93 39.08 40.58
CA GLU A 886 24.36 38.75 40.75
C GLU A 886 24.76 37.49 40.01
#